data_AF-A0AAW0DAK5-F1
#
_entry.id   AF-A0AAW0DAK5-F1
#
_cell.length_a   1.000
_cell.length_b   1.000
_cell.length_c   1.000
_cell.angle_alpha   90.00
_cell.angle_beta   90.00
_cell.angle_gamma   90.00
#
_symmetry.space_group_name_H-M   'P 1'
#
loop_
_entity.id
_entity.type
_entity.pdbx_description
1 polymer ?
#
loop_
_entity_poly.entity_id
_entity_poly.type
_entity_poly.pdbx_seq_one_letter_code
_entity_poly.pdbx_strand_id
1 'polypeptide(L)'
;MCLGNYLGALSNWVTLQEESDPGDELLFTIVGWHALTLPQNPKQLKESRMDMLAVLLAIGIDPNRSIVFHQDHNPAHTELAWILNCITPMGKLRRMTTWKSRLAASQSMHDNYEVDETSLNAGLFTYPVLQAADILVYRATHVPVGEDQTQHLELCRDLADQFNRTFKVEGQGPLFPLPVQLSTPSKRILSLRDPTSKMSKSHPDVSSRILLTDTDAEIASKIRSAVTDSISGITYDPENRPGTSNLLTILAACRKQSVDITARDYEASNHGALKRDVTEAVQEMLKGPREEFRRLRQDEDHLDSVARTGALRAHNLTTETMRRVRERIGAAAEKAWGSEDFENFKLSHGVVEEAGRPEGYSVPEMSWVNHDALYNDYDDFQMVYTTQPSIFLDTTLEKYPDGWTECLISGYAKREITETPGFPQPIARPPETRHRITECENGEGLGMFAAVDMKMGDLILSERAFMISPVAARVTIKCPTRFTEEQKRQALLHEREKQVQMMFDRMPQDFQRDFLALYNSHKQDGSGPITGIIRTNGFGIDGLEDPVPPGAHPYTGIYSGVFNDLSRLNHSCRPNTIRTWDMASFSLRLFAARDIKKDEELFTQYTEILSPPEERQQDLAPFGFRCSCPSCKNPLLSLSRRLEVIQSTPSPMQLVAWLMDYDLPDDYLVNRSLRQLELIQEEGLETTKFHVRHLRFLFVVYCALGDAKRSLAYLDKYERLEIARKGKRGFPGSPVSVILNSPMWNRRNILKSSMERLQLKEHWASLASKTFKSKSRNHK
;
A
#
# COMPACT_ATOMS: atom_id res chain seq x y z
N MET A 1 -6.14 22.19 -10.72
CA MET A 1 -5.04 23.18 -10.65
C MET A 1 -5.25 24.23 -11.74
N CYS A 2 -4.88 25.51 -11.54
CA CYS A 2 -4.94 26.52 -12.60
C CYS A 2 -3.56 26.82 -13.22
N LEU A 3 -3.56 27.41 -14.41
CA LEU A 3 -2.36 27.78 -15.17
C LEU A 3 -1.39 28.66 -14.36
N GLY A 4 -1.92 29.55 -13.52
CA GLY A 4 -1.11 30.38 -12.63
C GLY A 4 -0.31 29.57 -11.60
N ASN A 5 -0.85 28.46 -11.08
CA ASN A 5 -0.08 27.55 -10.22
C ASN A 5 1.00 26.83 -11.02
N TYR A 6 0.65 26.35 -12.22
CA TYR A 6 1.55 25.58 -13.09
C TYR A 6 2.80 26.39 -13.45
N LEU A 7 2.61 27.59 -14.01
CA LEU A 7 3.71 28.49 -14.44
C LEU A 7 4.39 29.22 -13.27
N GLY A 8 3.72 29.31 -12.11
CA GLY A 8 4.20 30.08 -10.97
C GLY A 8 5.08 29.27 -10.00
N ALA A 9 4.93 27.95 -9.94
CA ALA A 9 5.63 27.11 -8.96
C ALA A 9 5.98 25.72 -9.48
N LEU A 10 5.02 25.04 -10.12
CA LEU A 10 5.15 23.61 -10.38
C LEU A 10 6.10 23.27 -11.53
N SER A 11 6.18 24.09 -12.58
CA SER A 11 7.21 23.93 -13.60
C SER A 11 8.61 24.02 -13.00
N ASN A 12 8.79 24.87 -12.00
CA ASN A 12 10.07 25.03 -11.31
C ASN A 12 10.41 23.82 -10.43
N TRP A 13 9.41 23.07 -9.96
CA TRP A 13 9.65 21.84 -9.17
C TRP A 13 10.19 20.69 -10.02
N VAL A 14 9.72 20.58 -11.26
CA VAL A 14 10.26 19.60 -12.22
C VAL A 14 11.71 19.94 -12.54
N THR A 15 12.01 21.21 -12.83
CA THR A 15 13.38 21.67 -13.04
C THR A 15 14.25 21.46 -11.80
N LEU A 16 13.74 21.75 -10.60
CA LEU A 16 14.45 21.49 -9.35
C LEU A 16 14.80 20.00 -9.21
N GLN A 17 13.88 19.10 -9.56
CA GLN A 17 14.13 17.66 -9.53
C GLN A 17 15.24 17.23 -10.50
N GLU A 18 15.28 17.82 -11.69
CA GLU A 18 16.27 17.53 -12.74
C GLU A 18 17.65 18.10 -12.41
N GLU A 19 17.71 19.28 -11.79
CA GLU A 19 18.96 20.00 -11.49
C GLU A 19 19.57 19.63 -10.13
N SER A 20 18.82 19.00 -9.22
CA SER A 20 19.32 18.60 -7.89
C SER A 20 20.24 17.38 -7.97
N ASP A 21 21.28 17.35 -7.14
CA ASP A 21 22.27 16.28 -7.12
C ASP A 21 21.62 14.92 -6.75
N PRO A 22 22.07 13.77 -7.30
CA PRO A 22 21.45 12.48 -7.03
C PRO A 22 21.36 12.08 -5.54
N GLY A 23 22.21 12.67 -4.69
CA GLY A 23 22.20 12.45 -3.24
C GLY A 23 21.21 13.34 -2.47
N ASP A 24 20.62 14.35 -3.10
CA ASP A 24 19.64 15.23 -2.46
C ASP A 24 18.28 14.53 -2.34
N GLU A 25 17.68 14.62 -1.16
CA GLU A 25 16.32 14.16 -0.92
C GLU A 25 15.30 15.27 -1.21
N LEU A 26 14.41 15.01 -2.17
CA LEU A 26 13.36 15.93 -2.59
C LEU A 26 12.01 15.47 -2.04
N LEU A 27 11.29 16.38 -1.36
CA LEU A 27 10.00 16.08 -0.75
C LEU A 27 8.90 16.98 -1.31
N PHE A 28 7.86 16.37 -1.87
CA PHE A 28 6.66 17.05 -2.35
C PHE A 28 5.45 16.59 -1.54
N THR A 29 4.97 17.47 -0.67
CA THR A 29 3.89 17.15 0.27
C THR A 29 2.56 17.75 -0.19
N ILE A 30 1.52 16.90 -0.26
CA ILE A 30 0.14 17.33 -0.48
C ILE A 30 -0.48 17.65 0.88
N VAL A 31 -0.59 18.94 1.18
CA VAL A 31 -0.90 19.49 2.51
C VAL A 31 -2.37 19.39 2.92
N GLY A 32 -2.79 18.17 3.27
CA GLY A 32 -4.16 17.85 3.70
C GLY A 32 -4.60 18.55 5.00
N TRP A 33 -3.71 18.66 6.00
CA TRP A 33 -4.05 19.32 7.28
C TRP A 33 -4.25 20.82 7.11
N HIS A 34 -3.45 21.49 6.27
CA HIS A 34 -3.62 22.91 5.97
C HIS A 34 -4.96 23.21 5.30
N ALA A 35 -5.47 22.28 4.47
CA ALA A 35 -6.76 22.46 3.81
C ALA A 35 -7.93 22.54 4.81
N LEU A 36 -7.82 21.91 5.98
CA LEU A 36 -8.86 21.90 7.03
C LEU A 36 -8.92 23.20 7.85
N THR A 37 -8.00 24.14 7.64
CA THR A 37 -8.06 25.46 8.29
C THR A 37 -9.28 26.29 7.86
N LEU A 38 -9.92 25.89 6.75
CA LEU A 38 -11.19 26.40 6.25
C LEU A 38 -12.20 25.24 6.10
N PRO A 39 -13.52 25.50 6.18
CA PRO A 39 -14.53 24.46 5.98
C PRO A 39 -14.36 23.73 4.64
N GLN A 40 -14.30 22.40 4.68
CA GLN A 40 -14.17 21.54 3.50
C GLN A 40 -15.35 20.58 3.38
N ASN A 41 -15.75 20.28 2.15
CA ASN A 41 -16.59 19.13 1.88
C ASN A 41 -15.72 17.85 1.87
N PRO A 42 -15.98 16.84 2.72
CA PRO A 42 -15.12 15.66 2.84
C PRO A 42 -14.91 14.89 1.52
N LYS A 43 -15.98 14.75 0.73
CA LYS A 43 -15.91 14.06 -0.56
C LYS A 43 -15.05 14.84 -1.55
N GLN A 44 -15.22 16.15 -1.64
CA GLN A 44 -14.42 17.00 -2.51
C GLN A 44 -12.95 17.09 -2.08
N LEU A 45 -12.68 17.06 -0.78
CA LEU A 45 -11.32 17.05 -0.25
C LEU A 45 -10.59 15.75 -0.63
N LYS A 46 -11.26 14.60 -0.47
CA LYS A 46 -10.72 13.29 -0.88
C LYS A 46 -10.35 13.29 -2.38
N GLU A 47 -11.28 13.71 -3.24
CA GLU A 47 -11.01 13.81 -4.68
C GLU A 47 -9.89 14.81 -4.99
N SER A 48 -9.90 15.98 -4.34
CA SER A 48 -8.89 17.02 -4.57
C SER A 48 -7.48 16.59 -4.19
N ARG A 49 -7.33 15.73 -3.17
CA ARG A 49 -6.05 15.15 -2.77
C ARG A 49 -5.51 14.22 -3.85
N MET A 50 -6.35 13.29 -4.33
CA MET A 50 -5.98 12.35 -5.39
C MET A 50 -5.70 13.07 -6.71
N ASP A 51 -6.53 14.06 -7.05
CA ASP A 51 -6.30 14.93 -8.21
C ASP A 51 -4.95 15.64 -8.08
N MET A 52 -4.60 16.17 -6.91
CA MET A 52 -3.32 16.85 -6.74
C MET A 52 -2.14 15.90 -6.95
N LEU A 53 -2.21 14.67 -6.41
CA LEU A 53 -1.18 13.66 -6.63
C LEU A 53 -1.02 13.34 -8.12
N ALA A 54 -2.14 13.07 -8.80
CA ALA A 54 -2.13 12.81 -10.23
C ALA A 54 -1.57 13.99 -11.03
N VAL A 55 -1.84 15.24 -10.62
CA VAL A 55 -1.26 16.40 -11.30
C VAL A 55 0.25 16.47 -11.11
N LEU A 56 0.77 16.26 -9.89
CA LEU A 56 2.23 16.28 -9.66
C LEU A 56 2.96 15.26 -10.53
N LEU A 57 2.41 14.06 -10.64
CA LEU A 57 2.97 13.02 -11.51
C LEU A 57 2.84 13.42 -13.00
N ALA A 58 1.68 13.94 -13.40
CA ALA A 58 1.42 14.29 -14.80
C ALA A 58 2.29 15.42 -15.34
N ILE A 59 2.76 16.32 -14.47
CA ILE A 59 3.67 17.39 -14.88
C ILE A 59 5.14 16.94 -14.92
N GLY A 60 5.47 15.74 -14.44
CA GLY A 60 6.82 15.17 -14.49
C GLY A 60 7.54 14.98 -13.16
N ILE A 61 6.87 15.12 -12.01
CA ILE A 61 7.49 14.72 -10.73
C ILE A 61 7.60 13.19 -10.70
N ASP A 62 8.82 12.68 -10.54
CA ASP A 62 9.11 11.25 -10.56
C ASP A 62 9.15 10.72 -9.11
N PRO A 63 8.23 9.81 -8.72
CA PRO A 63 8.16 9.26 -7.36
C PRO A 63 9.33 8.32 -7.03
N ASN A 64 10.14 7.91 -8.02
CA ASN A 64 11.39 7.18 -7.77
C ASN A 64 12.51 8.13 -7.36
N ARG A 65 12.57 9.32 -7.97
CA ARG A 65 13.55 10.37 -7.64
C ARG A 65 13.20 11.15 -6.39
N SER A 66 11.91 11.40 -6.17
CA SER A 66 11.39 12.29 -5.13
C SER A 66 10.37 11.59 -4.23
N ILE A 67 10.26 12.01 -2.97
CA ILE A 67 9.25 11.52 -2.04
C ILE A 67 7.98 12.36 -2.21
N VAL A 68 6.92 11.75 -2.75
CA VAL A 68 5.62 12.41 -2.96
C VAL A 68 4.56 11.74 -2.09
N PHE A 69 3.91 12.48 -1.21
CA PHE A 69 2.96 11.89 -0.24
C PHE A 69 1.90 12.89 0.25
N HIS A 70 0.87 12.36 0.91
CA HIS A 70 -0.13 13.16 1.60
C HIS A 70 0.30 13.45 3.03
N GLN A 71 0.28 14.73 3.43
CA GLN A 71 0.68 15.19 4.76
C GLN A 71 -0.04 14.44 5.90
N ASP A 72 -1.32 14.13 5.70
CA ASP A 72 -2.17 13.47 6.69
C ASP A 72 -1.91 11.96 6.86
N HIS A 73 -1.01 11.39 6.06
CA HIS A 73 -0.53 10.02 6.27
C HIS A 73 0.66 9.94 7.23
N ASN A 74 1.21 11.06 7.67
CA ASN A 74 2.33 11.08 8.62
C ASN A 74 1.99 11.89 9.89
N PRO A 75 1.75 11.24 11.05
CA PRO A 75 1.33 11.92 12.28
C PRO A 75 2.41 12.83 12.88
N ALA A 76 3.68 12.65 12.51
CA ALA A 76 4.80 13.43 13.03
C ALA A 76 4.66 14.94 12.76
N HIS A 77 3.98 15.31 11.67
CA HIS A 77 3.69 16.70 11.34
C HIS A 77 2.87 17.39 12.44
N THR A 78 1.78 16.76 12.87
CA THR A 78 0.87 17.32 13.88
C THR A 78 1.49 17.28 15.27
N GLU A 79 2.27 16.24 15.58
CA GLU A 79 2.95 16.13 16.86
C GLU A 79 4.04 17.20 17.02
N LEU A 80 4.91 17.37 16.02
CA LEU A 80 5.90 18.43 16.06
C LEU A 80 5.25 19.81 16.08
N ALA A 81 4.15 20.01 15.34
CA ALA A 81 3.41 21.28 15.37
C ALA A 81 2.90 21.61 16.78
N TRP A 82 2.42 20.62 17.53
CA TRP A 82 2.03 20.79 18.92
C TRP A 82 3.21 21.24 19.80
N ILE A 83 4.34 20.57 19.69
CA ILE A 83 5.56 20.90 20.45
C ILE A 83 6.06 22.31 20.10
N LEU A 84 6.06 22.67 18.82
CA LEU A 84 6.46 24.00 18.36
C LEU A 84 5.47 25.09 18.81
N ASN A 85 4.17 24.78 18.91
CA ASN A 85 3.18 25.72 19.47
C ASN A 85 3.53 26.08 20.92
N CYS A 86 4.02 25.13 21.72
CA CYS A 86 4.42 25.38 23.11
C CYS A 86 5.60 26.36 23.27
N ILE A 87 6.38 26.59 22.22
CA ILE A 87 7.47 27.58 22.20
C ILE A 87 7.16 28.81 21.34
N THR A 88 5.98 28.89 20.74
CA THR A 88 5.58 30.00 19.87
C THR A 88 4.71 31.02 20.63
N PRO A 89 5.18 32.27 20.84
CA PRO A 89 4.35 33.28 21.51
C PRO A 89 3.16 33.71 20.65
N MET A 90 1.96 33.77 21.25
CA MET A 90 0.72 34.23 20.58
C MET A 90 0.88 35.59 19.86
N GLY A 91 1.61 36.53 20.47
CA GLY A 91 1.85 37.85 19.87
C GLY A 91 2.62 37.79 18.54
N LYS A 92 3.43 36.76 18.33
CA LYS A 92 4.17 36.55 17.07
C LYS A 92 3.22 36.16 15.94
N LEU A 93 2.29 35.25 16.22
CA LEU A 93 1.26 34.81 15.28
C LEU A 93 0.27 35.95 14.94
N ARG A 94 -0.17 36.73 15.94
CA ARG A 94 -1.05 37.90 15.73
C ARG A 94 -0.47 38.96 14.79
N ARG A 95 0.85 39.06 14.68
CA ARG A 95 1.52 40.05 13.82
C ARG A 95 1.64 39.62 12.37
N MET A 96 1.37 38.36 12.04
CA MET A 96 1.50 37.84 10.68
C MET A 96 0.50 38.50 9.73
N THR A 97 0.97 38.83 8.53
CA THR A 97 0.20 39.58 7.53
C THR A 97 -1.02 38.80 7.05
N THR A 98 -0.91 37.47 6.94
CA THR A 98 -2.03 36.59 6.54
C THR A 98 -3.19 36.60 7.54
N TRP A 99 -2.89 36.64 8.84
CA TRP A 99 -3.90 36.76 9.88
C TRP A 99 -4.61 38.12 9.81
N LYS A 100 -3.83 39.20 9.68
CA LYS A 100 -4.34 40.57 9.57
C LYS A 100 -5.18 40.79 8.31
N SER A 101 -4.75 40.26 7.16
CA SER A 101 -5.48 40.42 5.90
C SER A 101 -6.79 39.65 5.88
N ARG A 102 -6.87 38.50 6.57
CA ARG A 102 -8.12 37.73 6.73
C ARG A 102 -9.08 38.39 7.71
N LEU A 103 -8.58 38.94 8.82
CA LEU A 103 -9.36 39.81 9.70
C LEU A 103 -9.92 41.02 8.94
N ALA A 104 -9.10 41.68 8.09
CA ALA A 104 -9.54 42.80 7.27
C ALA A 104 -10.53 42.39 6.17
N ALA A 105 -10.39 41.20 5.57
CA ALA A 105 -11.34 40.68 4.60
C ALA A 105 -12.70 40.35 5.26
N SER A 106 -12.71 39.85 6.51
CA SER A 106 -13.95 39.67 7.27
C SER A 106 -14.60 41.00 7.68
N GLN A 107 -13.82 42.08 7.84
CA GLN A 107 -14.37 43.44 8.06
C GLN A 107 -15.11 43.97 6.82
N SER A 108 -14.70 43.58 5.61
CA SER A 108 -15.28 44.11 4.36
C SER A 108 -16.63 43.50 3.93
N MET A 109 -17.14 42.49 4.66
CA MET A 109 -18.40 41.82 4.29
C MET A 109 -19.63 42.25 5.09
N HIS A 110 -19.48 42.98 6.20
CA HIS A 110 -20.61 43.48 7.00
C HIS A 110 -20.33 44.91 7.49
N ASP A 111 -21.11 45.88 7.00
CA ASP A 111 -21.15 47.22 7.56
C ASP A 111 -21.61 47.17 9.04
N ASN A 112 -20.80 47.76 9.92
CA ASN A 112 -21.14 48.17 11.29
C ASN A 112 -21.29 47.10 12.40
N TYR A 113 -20.51 46.02 12.41
CA TYR A 113 -20.25 45.27 13.65
C TYR A 113 -18.76 44.95 13.80
N GLU A 114 -18.22 45.12 15.02
CA GLU A 114 -16.87 44.66 15.37
C GLU A 114 -16.71 43.21 14.93
N VAL A 115 -15.69 42.92 14.12
CA VAL A 115 -15.35 41.54 13.76
C VAL A 115 -14.97 40.83 15.04
N ASP A 116 -15.85 39.96 15.51
CA ASP A 116 -15.58 39.14 16.66
C ASP A 116 -14.52 38.10 16.28
N GLU A 117 -13.34 38.17 16.93
CA GLU A 117 -12.26 37.18 16.82
C GLU A 117 -12.79 35.75 17.06
N THR A 118 -13.95 35.60 17.71
CA THR A 118 -14.62 34.32 17.97
C THR A 118 -15.03 33.54 16.72
N SER A 119 -15.14 34.21 15.55
CA SER A 119 -15.56 33.55 14.30
C SER A 119 -14.42 32.85 13.55
N LEU A 120 -13.16 33.06 13.96
CA LEU A 120 -11.98 32.47 13.31
C LEU A 120 -11.46 31.26 14.08
N ASN A 121 -11.23 30.17 13.34
CA ASN A 121 -10.75 28.91 13.93
C ASN A 121 -9.26 28.98 14.31
N ALA A 122 -8.91 28.35 15.43
CA ALA A 122 -7.52 28.27 15.91
C ALA A 122 -6.55 27.70 14.87
N GLY A 123 -7.00 26.77 14.02
CA GLY A 123 -6.16 26.22 12.94
C GLY A 123 -5.66 27.28 11.95
N LEU A 124 -6.48 28.28 11.61
CA LEU A 124 -6.07 29.39 10.73
C LEU A 124 -5.04 30.31 11.41
N PHE A 125 -5.05 30.37 12.74
CA PHE A 125 -4.10 31.14 13.52
C PHE A 125 -2.76 30.40 13.69
N THR A 126 -2.79 29.07 13.82
CA THR A 126 -1.61 28.24 14.11
C THR A 126 -1.00 27.53 12.91
N TYR A 127 -1.63 27.56 11.72
CA TYR A 127 -1.06 26.88 10.55
C TYR A 127 0.38 27.30 10.19
N PRO A 128 0.88 28.52 10.45
CA PRO A 128 2.28 28.85 10.20
C PRO A 128 3.25 28.01 11.06
N VAL A 129 2.81 27.58 12.25
CA VAL A 129 3.56 26.65 13.11
C VAL A 129 3.50 25.23 12.55
N LEU A 130 2.35 24.81 12.02
CA LEU A 130 2.24 23.54 11.29
C LEU A 130 3.14 23.52 10.05
N GLN A 131 3.22 24.63 9.31
CA GLN A 131 4.13 24.78 8.18
C GLN A 131 5.60 24.68 8.62
N ALA A 132 5.96 25.26 9.77
CA ALA A 132 7.29 25.07 10.34
C ALA A 132 7.54 23.60 10.70
N ALA A 133 6.57 22.91 11.29
CA ALA A 133 6.67 21.48 11.58
C ALA A 133 6.87 20.64 10.30
N ASP A 134 6.13 20.96 9.22
CA ASP A 134 6.26 20.29 7.93
C ASP A 134 7.68 20.36 7.36
N ILE A 135 8.41 21.44 7.63
CA ILE A 135 9.79 21.66 7.16
C ILE A 135 10.79 21.01 8.12
N LEU A 136 10.64 21.25 9.42
CA LEU A 136 11.63 20.87 10.42
C LEU A 136 11.62 19.37 10.73
N VAL A 137 10.49 18.69 10.60
CA VAL A 137 10.39 17.24 10.87
C VAL A 137 11.26 16.40 9.93
N TYR A 138 11.51 16.89 8.71
CA TYR A 138 12.45 16.28 7.76
C TYR A 138 13.86 16.90 7.82
N ARG A 139 14.08 17.84 8.74
CA ARG A 139 15.34 18.59 8.85
C ARG A 139 15.73 19.22 7.50
N ALA A 140 14.74 19.77 6.78
CA ALA A 140 14.95 20.33 5.45
C ALA A 140 15.91 21.53 5.49
N THR A 141 16.83 21.58 4.53
CA THR A 141 17.84 22.63 4.40
C THR A 141 17.39 23.76 3.48
N HIS A 142 16.58 23.44 2.47
CA HIS A 142 16.14 24.37 1.44
C HIS A 142 14.62 24.24 1.23
N VAL A 143 13.93 25.37 1.08
CA VAL A 143 12.48 25.38 0.88
C VAL A 143 12.12 26.35 -0.26
N PRO A 144 11.50 25.87 -1.35
CA PRO A 144 11.00 26.74 -2.40
C PRO A 144 9.73 27.46 -1.92
N VAL A 145 9.81 28.76 -1.72
CA VAL A 145 8.67 29.59 -1.33
C VAL A 145 8.57 30.84 -2.19
N GLY A 146 7.33 31.23 -2.52
CA GLY A 146 7.04 32.53 -3.14
C GLY A 146 7.20 33.68 -2.14
N GLU A 147 7.26 34.91 -2.65
CA GLU A 147 7.40 36.13 -1.83
C GLU A 147 6.31 36.27 -0.75
N ASP A 148 5.11 35.75 -1.01
CA ASP A 148 3.97 35.78 -0.10
C ASP A 148 4.12 34.86 1.11
N GLN A 149 5.08 33.93 1.09
CA GLN A 149 5.32 32.94 2.14
C GLN A 149 6.66 33.15 2.87
N THR A 150 7.43 34.17 2.50
CA THR A 150 8.73 34.51 3.12
C THR A 150 8.61 34.68 4.65
N GLN A 151 7.57 35.38 5.12
CA GLN A 151 7.34 35.59 6.55
C GLN A 151 7.10 34.29 7.33
N HIS A 152 6.47 33.28 6.73
CA HIS A 152 6.27 31.99 7.39
C HIS A 152 7.57 31.17 7.44
N LEU A 153 8.42 31.28 6.41
CA LEU A 153 9.74 30.66 6.44
C LEU A 153 10.67 31.32 7.47
N GLU A 154 10.59 32.65 7.65
CA GLU A 154 11.27 33.35 8.74
C GLU A 154 10.81 32.85 10.11
N LEU A 155 9.49 32.67 10.32
CA LEU A 155 8.98 32.04 11.54
C LEU A 155 9.57 30.64 11.73
N CYS A 156 9.60 29.82 10.68
CA CYS A 156 10.18 28.47 10.73
C CYS A 156 11.64 28.49 11.19
N ARG A 157 12.46 29.41 10.65
CA ARG A 157 13.86 29.60 11.04
C ARG A 157 13.98 30.01 12.50
N ASP A 158 13.17 30.96 12.95
CA ASP A 158 13.18 31.41 14.33
C ASP A 158 12.78 30.29 15.31
N LEU A 159 11.79 29.47 14.95
CA LEU A 159 11.35 28.34 15.76
C LEU A 159 12.41 27.23 15.83
N ALA A 160 13.12 26.97 14.73
CA ALA A 160 14.25 26.05 14.72
C ALA A 160 15.38 26.53 15.64
N ASP A 161 15.76 27.80 15.53
CA ASP A 161 16.80 28.42 16.38
C ASP A 161 16.37 28.47 17.86
N GLN A 162 15.11 28.79 18.13
CA GLN A 162 14.56 28.77 19.48
C GLN A 162 14.58 27.36 20.06
N PHE A 163 14.08 26.35 19.34
CA PHE A 163 14.10 24.95 19.79
C PHE A 163 15.54 24.48 20.08
N ASN A 164 16.48 24.75 19.17
CA ASN A 164 17.89 24.38 19.32
C ASN A 164 18.55 25.00 20.56
N ARG A 165 18.18 26.23 20.93
CA ARG A 165 18.68 26.90 22.13
C ARG A 165 18.00 26.41 23.40
N THR A 166 16.68 26.28 23.38
CA THR A 166 15.88 25.88 24.55
C THR A 166 16.17 24.44 24.97
N PHE A 167 16.31 23.52 24.02
CA PHE A 167 16.52 22.09 24.28
C PHE A 167 17.92 21.64 23.85
N LYS A 168 18.92 22.46 24.17
CA LYS A 168 20.34 22.17 23.89
C LYS A 168 20.80 21.00 24.77
N VAL A 169 21.51 20.04 24.17
CA VAL A 169 22.16 18.93 24.87
C VAL A 169 23.66 19.09 24.73
N GLU A 170 24.39 19.07 25.85
CA GLU A 170 25.85 19.19 25.83
C GLU A 170 26.50 18.05 25.04
N GLY A 171 27.52 18.38 24.24
CA GLY A 171 28.18 17.42 23.34
C GLY A 171 27.40 17.09 22.06
N GLN A 172 26.17 17.59 21.88
CA GLN A 172 25.40 17.43 20.64
C GLN A 172 25.18 18.77 19.92
N GLY A 173 25.27 18.75 18.59
CA GLY A 173 24.95 19.90 17.75
C GLY A 173 23.45 20.28 17.72
N PRO A 174 23.09 21.36 17.01
CA PRO A 174 21.69 21.71 16.76
C PRO A 174 20.94 20.54 16.11
N LEU A 175 19.67 20.32 16.51
CA LEU A 175 18.85 19.26 15.93
C LEU A 175 18.35 19.67 14.55
N PHE A 176 17.74 20.86 14.50
CA PHE A 176 17.14 21.40 13.31
C PHE A 176 18.12 22.32 12.57
N PRO A 177 18.33 22.14 11.25
CA PRO A 177 18.97 23.17 10.44
C PRO A 177 18.06 24.39 10.32
N LEU A 178 18.66 25.52 9.93
CA LEU A 178 17.91 26.74 9.63
C LEU A 178 17.62 26.79 8.13
N PRO A 179 16.39 26.50 7.69
CA PRO A 179 16.07 26.34 6.27
C PRO A 179 16.33 27.63 5.48
N VAL A 180 16.86 27.49 4.27
CA VAL A 180 17.16 28.59 3.35
C VAL A 180 16.07 28.69 2.29
N GLN A 181 15.68 29.91 1.94
CA GLN A 181 14.74 30.16 0.87
C GLN A 181 15.38 29.86 -0.49
N LEU A 182 14.74 28.98 -1.27
CA LEU A 182 15.02 28.87 -2.69
C LEU A 182 14.09 29.82 -3.44
N SER A 183 14.66 30.93 -3.93
CA SER A 183 13.92 31.83 -4.81
C SER A 183 13.76 31.16 -6.17
N THR A 184 12.52 30.84 -6.52
CA THR A 184 12.21 30.35 -7.87
C THR A 184 11.66 31.51 -8.69
N PRO A 185 12.08 31.70 -9.95
CA PRO A 185 11.49 32.71 -10.82
C PRO A 185 10.00 32.40 -11.02
N SER A 186 9.14 33.10 -10.27
CA SER A 186 7.70 32.90 -10.32
C SER A 186 7.07 33.94 -11.24
N LYS A 187 6.47 33.49 -12.33
CA LYS A 187 5.71 34.36 -13.22
C LYS A 187 4.34 34.61 -12.58
N ARG A 188 4.09 35.84 -12.13
CA ARG A 188 2.79 36.23 -11.55
C ARG A 188 1.73 36.29 -12.65
N ILE A 189 0.98 35.20 -12.82
CA ILE A 189 -0.13 35.12 -13.78
C ILE A 189 -1.41 35.71 -13.19
N LEU A 190 -1.98 36.69 -13.89
CA LEU A 190 -3.16 37.44 -13.46
C LEU A 190 -4.45 36.80 -14.00
N SER A 191 -5.59 37.15 -13.39
CA SER A 191 -6.90 36.71 -13.86
C SER A 191 -7.18 37.23 -15.27
N LEU A 192 -7.80 36.39 -16.11
CA LEU A 192 -8.14 36.76 -17.49
C LEU A 192 -9.27 37.79 -17.57
N ARG A 193 -10.04 37.95 -16.49
CA ARG A 193 -11.24 38.83 -16.45
C ARG A 193 -11.02 40.07 -15.60
N ASP A 194 -10.15 39.95 -14.60
CA ASP A 194 -9.71 41.05 -13.75
C ASP A 194 -8.19 41.03 -13.66
N PRO A 195 -7.50 41.79 -14.52
CA PRO A 195 -6.04 41.84 -14.54
C PRO A 195 -5.40 42.45 -13.28
N THR A 196 -6.19 42.94 -12.31
CA THR A 196 -5.64 43.45 -11.04
C THR A 196 -5.45 42.35 -10.00
N SER A 197 -6.12 41.21 -10.17
CA SER A 197 -6.07 40.08 -9.26
C SER A 197 -5.25 38.90 -9.79
N LYS A 198 -4.63 38.15 -8.88
CA LYS A 198 -3.90 36.91 -9.22
C LYS A 198 -4.89 35.84 -9.69
N MET A 199 -4.52 35.06 -10.70
CA MET A 199 -5.32 33.92 -11.13
C MET A 199 -5.47 32.91 -9.98
N SER A 200 -6.72 32.59 -9.61
CA SER A 200 -7.03 31.70 -8.48
C SER A 200 -7.95 30.55 -8.89
N LYS A 201 -7.69 29.35 -8.37
CA LYS A 201 -8.56 28.16 -8.54
C LYS A 201 -9.97 28.40 -7.96
N SER A 202 -10.08 29.17 -6.88
CA SER A 202 -11.32 29.36 -6.11
C SER A 202 -12.16 30.55 -6.55
N HIS A 203 -11.76 31.27 -7.60
CA HIS A 203 -12.53 32.42 -8.09
C HIS A 203 -13.93 31.97 -8.58
N PRO A 204 -15.02 32.70 -8.29
CA PRO A 204 -16.37 32.31 -8.74
C PRO A 204 -16.49 32.24 -10.26
N ASP A 205 -15.94 33.24 -10.97
CA ASP A 205 -15.94 33.27 -12.44
C ASP A 205 -14.97 32.21 -13.01
N VAL A 206 -15.50 31.22 -13.71
CA VAL A 206 -14.74 30.15 -14.38
C VAL A 206 -13.91 30.68 -15.54
N SER A 207 -14.32 31.78 -16.17
CA SER A 207 -13.64 32.40 -17.30
C SER A 207 -12.39 33.18 -16.89
N SER A 208 -12.21 33.46 -15.60
CA SER A 208 -11.03 34.17 -15.07
C SER A 208 -9.77 33.31 -15.02
N ARG A 209 -9.89 31.99 -15.18
CA ARG A 209 -8.81 31.01 -14.97
C ARG A 209 -8.80 29.91 -16.02
N ILE A 210 -7.61 29.42 -16.33
CA ILE A 210 -7.43 28.20 -17.12
C ILE A 210 -7.07 27.07 -16.16
N LEU A 211 -7.76 25.93 -16.26
CA LEU A 211 -7.48 24.72 -15.48
C LEU A 211 -6.74 23.69 -16.33
N LEU A 212 -5.93 22.85 -15.68
CA LEU A 212 -5.29 21.72 -16.37
C LEU A 212 -6.35 20.81 -17.04
N THR A 213 -7.52 20.66 -16.43
CA THR A 213 -8.60 19.81 -16.94
C THR A 213 -9.44 20.44 -18.04
N ASP A 214 -9.22 21.72 -18.38
CA ASP A 214 -9.99 22.39 -19.44
C ASP A 214 -9.67 21.75 -20.81
N THR A 215 -10.69 21.60 -21.63
CA THR A 215 -10.60 21.20 -23.04
C THR A 215 -9.99 22.32 -23.89
N ASP A 216 -9.52 21.97 -25.09
CA ASP A 216 -8.95 22.95 -26.02
C ASP A 216 -9.95 24.05 -26.36
N ALA A 217 -11.23 23.67 -26.54
CA ALA A 217 -12.31 24.61 -26.79
C ALA A 217 -12.54 25.58 -25.62
N GLU A 218 -12.50 25.10 -24.38
CA GLU A 218 -12.65 25.93 -23.19
C GLU A 218 -11.47 26.89 -23.02
N ILE A 219 -10.23 26.42 -23.19
CA ILE A 219 -9.02 27.26 -23.16
C ILE A 219 -9.14 28.39 -24.20
N ALA A 220 -9.49 28.04 -25.44
CA ALA A 220 -9.65 28.99 -26.53
C ALA A 220 -10.76 30.01 -26.24
N SER A 221 -11.89 29.59 -25.69
CA SER A 221 -12.98 30.48 -25.32
C SER A 221 -12.55 31.48 -24.24
N LYS A 222 -11.90 31.00 -23.18
CA LYS A 222 -11.47 31.81 -22.04
C LYS A 222 -10.45 32.86 -22.45
N ILE A 223 -9.42 32.49 -23.22
CA ILE A 223 -8.38 33.43 -23.71
C ILE A 223 -8.99 34.45 -24.68
N ARG A 224 -9.89 34.03 -25.58
CA ARG A 224 -10.59 34.95 -26.49
C ARG A 224 -11.35 36.03 -25.72
N SER A 225 -11.98 35.64 -24.61
CA SER A 225 -12.75 36.52 -23.73
C SER A 225 -11.90 37.31 -22.71
N ALA A 226 -10.57 37.17 -22.72
CA ALA A 226 -9.69 37.85 -21.78
C ALA A 226 -9.78 39.38 -21.94
N VAL A 227 -9.79 40.12 -20.83
CA VAL A 227 -9.87 41.58 -20.80
C VAL A 227 -8.54 42.18 -21.21
N THR A 228 -8.58 43.05 -22.22
CA THR A 228 -7.44 43.82 -22.73
C THR A 228 -7.84 45.29 -22.87
N ASP A 229 -6.87 46.16 -23.10
CA ASP A 229 -7.10 47.58 -23.42
C ASP A 229 -7.55 47.79 -24.88
N SER A 230 -7.85 49.04 -25.24
CA SER A 230 -8.20 49.47 -26.61
C SER A 230 -7.07 50.26 -27.29
N ILE A 231 -5.82 50.12 -26.82
CA ILE A 231 -4.66 50.84 -27.35
C ILE A 231 -4.11 50.07 -28.56
N SER A 232 -3.80 50.77 -29.65
CA SER A 232 -3.22 50.16 -30.85
C SER A 232 -1.79 49.68 -30.62
N GLY A 233 -1.43 48.53 -31.21
CA GLY A 233 -0.15 47.87 -31.01
C GLY A 233 -0.05 47.13 -29.67
N ILE A 234 0.83 46.13 -29.59
CA ILE A 234 1.03 45.32 -28.38
C ILE A 234 2.37 45.70 -27.75
N THR A 235 2.32 46.19 -26.51
CA THR A 235 3.50 46.53 -25.71
C THR A 235 3.39 45.92 -24.32
N TYR A 236 4.53 45.66 -23.70
CA TYR A 236 4.59 45.21 -22.31
C TYR A 236 4.63 46.41 -21.37
N ASP A 237 3.53 46.65 -20.68
CA ASP A 237 3.37 47.67 -19.65
C ASP A 237 2.43 47.12 -18.56
N PRO A 238 2.97 46.51 -17.49
CA PRO A 238 2.17 45.90 -16.43
C PRO A 238 1.31 46.89 -15.64
N GLU A 239 1.69 48.17 -15.59
CA GLU A 239 0.98 49.19 -14.81
C GLU A 239 -0.21 49.75 -15.59
N ASN A 240 0.01 50.16 -16.84
CA ASN A 240 -1.04 50.81 -17.64
C ASN A 240 -1.79 49.84 -18.57
N ARG A 241 -1.20 48.67 -18.88
CA ARG A 241 -1.77 47.65 -19.78
C ARG A 241 -1.76 46.24 -19.15
N PRO A 242 -2.28 46.04 -17.93
CA PRO A 242 -2.12 44.80 -17.18
C PRO A 242 -2.68 43.56 -17.90
N GLY A 243 -3.80 43.69 -18.61
CA GLY A 243 -4.39 42.58 -19.37
C GLY A 243 -3.53 42.13 -20.56
N THR A 244 -3.01 43.09 -21.34
CA THR A 244 -2.12 42.83 -22.47
C THR A 244 -0.78 42.25 -22.00
N SER A 245 -0.22 42.82 -20.93
CA SER A 245 1.02 42.37 -20.29
C SER A 245 0.90 40.97 -19.67
N ASN A 246 -0.27 40.60 -19.16
CA ASN A 246 -0.54 39.25 -18.66
C ASN A 246 -0.51 38.23 -19.81
N LEU A 247 -1.12 38.52 -20.96
CA LEU A 247 -1.10 37.62 -22.12
C LEU A 247 0.32 37.44 -22.68
N LEU A 248 1.11 38.51 -22.78
CA LEU A 248 2.53 38.45 -23.16
C LEU A 248 3.34 37.62 -22.17
N THR A 249 3.09 37.78 -20.86
CA THR A 249 3.75 36.98 -19.81
C THR A 249 3.43 35.49 -19.95
N ILE A 250 2.16 35.14 -20.21
CA ILE A 250 1.75 33.74 -20.44
C ILE A 250 2.43 33.17 -21.69
N LEU A 251 2.43 33.91 -22.80
CA LEU A 251 3.04 33.47 -24.06
C LEU A 251 4.56 33.25 -23.90
N ALA A 252 5.25 34.21 -23.29
CA ALA A 252 6.68 34.12 -23.00
C ALA A 252 7.00 32.92 -22.09
N ALA A 253 6.10 32.59 -21.15
CA ALA A 253 6.21 31.39 -20.32
C ALA A 253 6.11 30.10 -21.13
N CYS A 254 5.11 29.99 -22.00
CA CYS A 254 4.94 28.80 -22.84
C CYS A 254 6.12 28.62 -23.82
N ARG A 255 6.70 29.72 -24.32
CA ARG A 255 7.86 29.72 -25.22
C ARG A 255 9.22 29.60 -24.53
N LYS A 256 9.26 29.64 -23.19
CA LYS A 256 10.51 29.71 -22.39
C LYS A 256 11.43 30.87 -22.83
N GLN A 257 10.85 32.03 -23.13
CA GLN A 257 11.55 33.25 -23.56
C GLN A 257 11.32 34.42 -22.58
N SER A 258 12.08 35.50 -22.74
CA SER A 258 11.84 36.74 -21.98
C SER A 258 10.60 37.46 -22.51
N VAL A 259 9.91 38.16 -21.60
CA VAL A 259 8.70 38.91 -21.96
C VAL A 259 9.04 40.08 -22.90
N ASP A 260 10.21 40.71 -22.73
CA ASP A 260 10.67 41.80 -23.59
C ASP A 260 10.91 41.35 -25.03
N ILE A 261 11.50 40.16 -25.24
CA ILE A 261 11.68 39.59 -26.59
C ILE A 261 10.31 39.26 -27.18
N THR A 262 9.45 38.63 -26.39
CA THR A 262 8.10 38.26 -26.82
C THR A 262 7.27 39.50 -27.18
N ALA A 263 7.42 40.62 -26.46
CA ALA A 263 6.69 41.85 -26.74
C ALA A 263 7.10 42.48 -28.09
N ARG A 264 8.41 42.46 -28.42
CA ARG A 264 8.93 42.99 -29.69
C ARG A 264 8.32 42.31 -30.91
N ASP A 265 8.08 41.00 -30.84
CA ASP A 265 7.46 40.23 -31.92
C ASP A 265 6.03 40.70 -32.25
N TYR A 266 5.37 41.41 -31.34
CA TYR A 266 3.97 41.82 -31.47
C TYR A 266 3.76 43.33 -31.54
N GLU A 267 4.80 44.17 -31.59
CA GLU A 267 4.67 45.64 -31.63
C GLU A 267 3.68 46.13 -32.72
N ALA A 268 3.73 45.51 -33.91
CA ALA A 268 2.85 45.81 -35.04
C ALA A 268 1.57 44.94 -35.12
N SER A 269 1.33 44.07 -34.15
CA SER A 269 0.19 43.14 -34.10
C SER A 269 -1.02 43.72 -33.37
N ASN A 270 -2.16 43.02 -33.44
CA ASN A 270 -3.38 43.34 -32.69
C ASN A 270 -3.68 42.28 -31.62
N HIS A 271 -4.57 42.60 -30.67
CA HIS A 271 -4.93 41.70 -29.57
C HIS A 271 -5.57 40.38 -30.04
N GLY A 272 -6.22 40.37 -31.20
CA GLY A 272 -6.79 39.15 -31.78
C GLY A 272 -5.71 38.14 -32.18
N ALA A 273 -4.63 38.61 -32.81
CA ALA A 273 -3.47 37.80 -33.14
C ALA A 273 -2.76 37.28 -31.87
N LEU A 274 -2.50 38.17 -30.90
CA LEU A 274 -1.88 37.78 -29.62
C LEU A 274 -2.70 36.70 -28.90
N LYS A 275 -4.03 36.87 -28.78
CA LYS A 275 -4.90 35.89 -28.11
C LYS A 275 -4.92 34.53 -28.81
N ARG A 276 -4.85 34.49 -30.14
CA ARG A 276 -4.78 33.25 -30.90
C ARG A 276 -3.47 32.51 -30.60
N ASP A 277 -2.35 33.20 -30.68
CA ASP A 277 -1.03 32.58 -30.50
C ASP A 277 -0.81 32.17 -29.03
N VAL A 278 -1.36 32.92 -28.06
CA VAL A 278 -1.44 32.50 -26.64
C VAL A 278 -2.27 31.24 -26.47
N THR A 279 -3.39 31.12 -27.20
CA THR A 279 -4.26 29.93 -27.14
C THR A 279 -3.52 28.69 -27.62
N GLU A 280 -2.89 28.77 -28.79
CA GLU A 280 -2.12 27.67 -29.37
C GLU A 280 -0.98 27.24 -28.45
N ALA A 281 -0.22 28.21 -27.92
CA ALA A 281 0.92 27.93 -27.03
C ALA A 281 0.49 27.27 -25.70
N VAL A 282 -0.63 27.72 -25.10
CA VAL A 282 -1.15 27.13 -23.86
C VAL A 282 -1.70 25.72 -24.10
N GLN A 283 -2.42 25.51 -25.20
CA GLN A 283 -2.95 24.19 -25.56
C GLN A 283 -1.82 23.17 -25.77
N GLU A 284 -0.79 23.54 -26.53
CA GLU A 284 0.35 22.66 -26.79
C GLU A 284 1.11 22.33 -25.51
N MET A 285 1.40 23.34 -24.68
CA MET A 285 2.10 23.15 -23.41
C MET A 285 1.35 22.22 -22.43
N LEU A 286 0.01 22.32 -22.39
CA LEU A 286 -0.81 21.51 -21.47
C LEU A 286 -1.20 20.15 -22.04
N LYS A 287 -0.93 19.87 -23.33
CA LYS A 287 -1.37 18.64 -24.01
C LYS A 287 -0.86 17.38 -23.32
N GLY A 288 0.45 17.26 -23.16
CA GLY A 288 1.09 16.11 -22.50
C GLY A 288 0.63 15.93 -21.04
N PRO A 289 0.77 16.95 -20.17
CA PRO A 289 0.29 16.86 -18.78
C PRO A 289 -1.20 16.54 -18.66
N ARG A 290 -2.04 16.99 -19.60
CA ARG A 290 -3.47 16.64 -19.63
C ARG A 290 -3.72 15.18 -19.95
N GLU A 291 -3.05 14.66 -20.97
CA GLU A 291 -3.18 13.26 -21.38
C GLU A 291 -2.73 12.34 -20.24
N GLU A 292 -1.60 12.66 -19.62
CA GLU A 292 -1.07 11.89 -18.51
C GLU A 292 -1.94 11.99 -17.25
N PHE A 293 -2.47 13.17 -16.92
CA PHE A 293 -3.43 13.32 -15.82
C PHE A 293 -4.67 12.43 -16.02
N ARG A 294 -5.23 12.39 -17.24
CA ARG A 294 -6.39 11.53 -17.55
C ARG A 294 -6.05 10.06 -17.42
N ARG A 295 -4.86 9.65 -17.89
CA ARG A 295 -4.37 8.26 -17.75
C ARG A 295 -4.24 7.88 -16.27
N LEU A 296 -3.57 8.71 -15.47
CA LEU A 296 -3.34 8.48 -14.05
C LEU A 296 -4.64 8.41 -13.25
N ARG A 297 -5.63 9.27 -13.55
CA ARG A 297 -6.93 9.23 -12.85
C ARG A 297 -7.81 8.04 -13.24
N GLN A 298 -7.44 7.28 -14.27
CA GLN A 298 -8.07 5.99 -14.58
C GLN A 298 -7.35 4.81 -13.90
N ASP A 299 -6.18 5.03 -13.29
CA ASP A 299 -5.36 4.02 -12.62
C ASP A 299 -5.21 4.36 -11.12
N GLU A 300 -6.32 4.20 -10.39
CA GLU A 300 -6.37 4.50 -8.94
C GLU A 300 -5.41 3.61 -8.13
N ASP A 301 -5.25 2.34 -8.52
CA ASP A 301 -4.34 1.40 -7.86
C ASP A 301 -2.88 1.90 -7.91
N HIS A 302 -2.45 2.46 -9.05
CA HIS A 302 -1.12 3.05 -9.18
C HIS A 302 -0.95 4.29 -8.30
N LEU A 303 -1.92 5.23 -8.30
CA LEU A 303 -1.88 6.43 -7.46
C LEU A 303 -1.83 6.06 -5.97
N ASP A 304 -2.64 5.09 -5.54
CA ASP A 304 -2.63 4.59 -4.16
C ASP A 304 -1.32 3.89 -3.80
N SER A 305 -0.70 3.19 -4.75
CA SER A 305 0.63 2.61 -4.55
C SER A 305 1.68 3.71 -4.34
N VAL A 306 1.72 4.71 -5.21
CA VAL A 306 2.67 5.84 -5.10
C VAL A 306 2.47 6.59 -3.78
N ALA A 307 1.23 6.89 -3.42
CA ALA A 307 0.90 7.58 -2.16
C ALA A 307 1.36 6.80 -0.93
N ARG A 308 1.17 5.47 -0.92
CA ARG A 308 1.60 4.59 0.19
C ARG A 308 3.12 4.50 0.29
N THR A 309 3.81 4.29 -0.83
CA THR A 309 5.27 4.22 -0.86
C THR A 309 5.90 5.54 -0.41
N GLY A 310 5.37 6.67 -0.88
CA GLY A 310 5.83 7.99 -0.46
C GLY A 310 5.59 8.23 1.03
N ALA A 311 4.41 7.87 1.56
CA ALA A 311 4.10 8.00 2.97
C ALA A 311 5.02 7.15 3.86
N LEU A 312 5.35 5.92 3.45
CA LEU A 312 6.28 5.06 4.19
C LEU A 312 7.68 5.67 4.24
N ARG A 313 8.20 6.16 3.10
CA ARG A 313 9.51 6.83 3.03
C ARG A 313 9.54 8.08 3.91
N ALA A 314 8.49 8.90 3.83
CA ALA A 314 8.35 10.09 4.65
C ALA A 314 8.30 9.74 6.16
N HIS A 315 7.53 8.73 6.54
CA HIS A 315 7.42 8.29 7.92
C HIS A 315 8.79 7.88 8.48
N ASN A 316 9.55 7.06 7.75
CA ASN A 316 10.88 6.61 8.15
C ASN A 316 11.84 7.78 8.44
N LEU A 317 11.82 8.84 7.62
CA LEU A 317 12.63 10.04 7.84
C LEU A 317 12.22 10.79 9.13
N THR A 318 10.93 10.86 9.41
CA THR A 318 10.42 11.60 10.56
C THR A 318 10.58 10.86 11.89
N THR A 319 10.59 9.53 11.90
CA THR A 319 10.69 8.71 13.12
C THR A 319 11.92 9.08 13.94
N GLU A 320 13.09 9.14 13.30
CA GLU A 320 14.34 9.49 13.98
C GLU A 320 14.35 10.95 14.45
N THR A 321 13.84 11.88 13.64
CA THR A 321 13.73 13.29 14.06
C THR A 321 12.84 13.42 15.29
N MET A 322 11.67 12.77 15.30
CA MET A 322 10.72 12.85 16.42
C MET A 322 11.24 12.15 17.68
N ARG A 323 11.94 11.03 17.55
CA ARG A 323 12.65 10.41 18.68
C ARG A 323 13.58 11.41 19.35
N ARG A 324 14.45 12.07 18.57
CA ARG A 324 15.39 13.09 19.08
C ARG A 324 14.68 14.33 19.64
N VAL A 325 13.56 14.75 19.06
CA VAL A 325 12.73 15.84 19.60
C VAL A 325 12.23 15.47 20.99
N ARG A 326 11.57 14.31 21.13
CA ARG A 326 10.97 13.83 22.39
C ARG A 326 12.01 13.69 23.50
N GLU A 327 13.17 13.12 23.19
CA GLU A 327 14.32 13.02 24.10
C GLU A 327 14.77 14.39 24.62
N ARG A 328 14.92 15.36 23.71
CA ARG A 328 15.39 16.71 24.05
C ARG A 328 14.41 17.50 24.89
N ILE A 329 13.10 17.31 24.70
CA ILE A 329 12.07 18.00 25.49
C ILE A 329 11.76 17.30 26.83
N GLY A 330 12.41 16.16 27.12
CA GLY A 330 12.15 15.41 28.35
C GLY A 330 10.75 14.80 28.41
N ALA A 331 10.03 14.75 27.29
CA ALA A 331 8.84 13.92 27.17
C ALA A 331 9.27 12.46 27.30
N ALA A 332 8.34 11.57 27.65
CA ALA A 332 8.56 10.19 27.29
C ALA A 332 8.84 10.20 25.78
N ALA A 333 10.08 9.90 25.37
CA ALA A 333 10.27 9.24 24.08
C ALA A 333 9.17 8.18 24.02
N GLU A 334 8.56 7.94 22.87
CA GLU A 334 7.79 6.72 22.71
C GLU A 334 8.71 5.56 23.13
N LYS A 335 8.63 5.19 24.41
CA LYS A 335 8.29 3.85 24.78
C LYS A 335 6.95 3.69 24.12
N ALA A 336 6.94 3.39 22.82
CA ALA A 336 5.83 2.58 22.40
C ALA A 336 5.87 1.43 23.39
N TRP A 337 4.72 1.16 23.97
CA TRP A 337 4.51 -0.17 24.51
C TRP A 337 4.89 -1.13 23.37
N GLY A 338 6.14 -1.62 23.41
CA GLY A 338 6.77 -2.41 22.35
C GLY A 338 7.69 -1.75 21.30
N SER A 339 8.30 -0.56 21.46
CA SER A 339 9.27 -0.03 20.45
C SER A 339 10.63 0.48 20.93
N GLU A 340 10.96 0.42 22.22
CA GLU A 340 12.40 0.37 22.58
C GLU A 340 12.86 -1.05 22.21
N ASP A 341 13.68 -1.17 21.16
CA ASP A 341 14.28 -2.37 20.53
C ASP A 341 13.65 -2.92 19.23
N PHE A 342 12.73 -2.20 18.57
CA PHE A 342 12.32 -2.53 17.19
C PHE A 342 12.64 -1.40 16.20
N GLU A 343 13.89 -0.93 16.18
CA GLU A 343 14.52 -0.69 14.88
C GLU A 343 14.42 -1.99 14.06
N ASN A 344 14.51 -1.94 12.73
CA ASN A 344 14.49 -3.12 11.86
C ASN A 344 15.61 -4.12 12.24
N PHE A 345 15.47 -4.86 13.34
CA PHE A 345 16.35 -5.93 13.75
C PHE A 345 16.04 -7.08 12.83
N LYS A 346 16.68 -7.05 11.67
CA LYS A 346 16.84 -8.23 10.86
C LYS A 346 17.56 -9.23 11.75
N LEU A 347 16.84 -10.25 12.21
CA LEU A 347 17.46 -11.34 12.96
C LEU A 347 18.59 -11.88 12.08
N SER A 348 19.83 -11.86 12.58
CA SER A 348 20.93 -12.51 11.88
C SER A 348 20.63 -13.99 11.68
N HIS A 349 21.28 -14.51 10.67
CA HIS A 349 21.17 -15.83 10.09
C HIS A 349 22.55 -16.17 9.53
N GLY A 350 22.88 -17.45 9.40
CA GLY A 350 24.23 -17.90 9.08
C GLY A 350 25.12 -18.00 10.31
N VAL A 351 26.44 -17.89 10.12
CA VAL A 351 27.43 -18.07 11.19
C VAL A 351 27.61 -16.76 11.96
N VAL A 352 27.37 -16.81 13.26
CA VAL A 352 27.62 -15.69 14.19
C VAL A 352 28.68 -16.13 15.20
N GLU A 353 29.77 -15.37 15.33
CA GLU A 353 30.92 -15.73 16.17
C GLU A 353 30.56 -15.84 17.66
N GLU A 354 29.67 -14.98 18.16
CA GLU A 354 29.20 -14.96 19.55
C GLU A 354 27.71 -15.38 19.64
N ALA A 355 27.35 -16.54 19.07
CA ALA A 355 25.98 -17.06 18.97
C ALA A 355 25.33 -17.52 20.31
N GLY A 356 25.57 -16.81 21.41
CA GLY A 356 25.06 -17.18 22.74
C GLY A 356 24.67 -15.98 23.58
N ARG A 357 24.19 -16.25 24.80
CA ARG A 357 23.84 -15.19 25.76
C ARG A 357 25.06 -14.29 25.98
N PRO A 358 24.96 -12.97 25.75
CA PRO A 358 26.08 -12.05 25.93
C PRO A 358 26.57 -12.03 27.38
N GLU A 359 27.89 -11.94 27.54
CA GLU A 359 28.51 -11.83 28.86
C GLU A 359 28.07 -10.54 29.57
N GLY A 360 27.66 -10.64 30.84
CA GLY A 360 27.16 -9.52 31.62
C GLY A 360 25.69 -9.17 31.40
N TYR A 361 24.95 -9.94 30.60
CA TYR A 361 23.48 -9.86 30.58
C TYR A 361 22.93 -10.59 31.81
N SER A 362 22.12 -9.93 32.65
CA SER A 362 21.38 -10.57 33.76
C SER A 362 19.94 -10.85 33.33
N VAL A 363 19.45 -12.08 33.60
CA VAL A 363 18.07 -12.46 33.27
C VAL A 363 17.13 -11.61 34.14
N PRO A 364 16.18 -10.88 33.56
CA PRO A 364 15.08 -10.33 34.34
C PRO A 364 14.28 -11.51 34.92
N GLU A 365 13.89 -11.47 36.20
CA GLU A 365 12.90 -12.43 36.72
C GLU A 365 11.56 -12.22 36.01
N MET A 366 11.39 -12.82 34.84
CA MET A 366 10.12 -12.90 34.14
C MET A 366 9.42 -14.18 34.61
N SER A 367 8.42 -14.01 35.48
CA SER A 367 7.52 -15.09 35.85
C SER A 367 6.50 -15.28 34.74
N TRP A 368 6.61 -16.38 34.00
CA TRP A 368 5.60 -16.76 33.04
C TRP A 368 4.56 -17.66 33.71
N VAL A 369 3.32 -17.22 33.72
CA VAL A 369 2.22 -17.94 34.36
C VAL A 369 1.57 -18.86 33.34
N ASN A 370 1.37 -20.13 33.70
CA ASN A 370 0.55 -21.04 32.94
C ASN A 370 -0.93 -20.65 33.10
N HIS A 371 -1.58 -20.30 32.00
CA HIS A 371 -2.97 -19.84 32.01
C HIS A 371 -3.96 -20.99 31.77
N ASP A 372 -5.10 -20.93 32.45
CA ASP A 372 -6.20 -21.87 32.22
C ASP A 372 -6.74 -21.75 30.79
N ALA A 373 -6.76 -22.86 30.06
CA ALA A 373 -7.27 -22.89 28.69
C ALA A 373 -8.76 -22.51 28.61
N LEU A 374 -9.55 -22.79 29.65
CA LEU A 374 -10.99 -22.55 29.70
C LEU A 374 -11.37 -21.11 30.04
N TYR A 375 -10.45 -20.35 30.63
CA TYR A 375 -10.70 -18.95 30.96
C TYR A 375 -10.48 -18.06 29.74
N ASN A 376 -11.44 -17.19 29.43
CA ASN A 376 -11.42 -16.33 28.23
C ASN A 376 -11.37 -14.84 28.53
N ASP A 377 -11.56 -14.42 29.79
CA ASP A 377 -11.71 -13.01 30.16
C ASP A 377 -10.37 -12.36 30.57
N TYR A 378 -9.40 -12.41 29.65
CA TYR A 378 -8.11 -11.75 29.82
C TYR A 378 -8.16 -10.30 29.33
N ASP A 379 -7.26 -9.46 29.85
CA ASP A 379 -7.00 -8.15 29.26
C ASP A 379 -6.53 -8.30 27.80
N ASP A 380 -7.00 -7.42 26.92
CA ASP A 380 -6.77 -7.54 25.47
C ASP A 380 -5.28 -7.56 25.10
N PHE A 381 -4.43 -6.88 25.88
CA PHE A 381 -2.99 -6.79 25.63
C PHE A 381 -2.18 -7.83 26.41
N GLN A 382 -2.82 -8.56 27.33
CA GLN A 382 -2.15 -9.60 28.09
C GLN A 382 -1.81 -10.79 27.18
N MET A 383 -0.54 -11.17 27.16
CA MET A 383 -0.11 -12.41 26.50
C MET A 383 -0.45 -13.62 27.37
N VAL A 384 -1.06 -14.63 26.76
CA VAL A 384 -1.54 -15.84 27.43
C VAL A 384 -0.99 -17.09 26.78
N TYR A 385 -0.53 -18.02 27.61
CA TYR A 385 -0.16 -19.38 27.20
C TYR A 385 -1.40 -20.25 27.31
N THR A 386 -1.95 -20.66 26.18
CA THR A 386 -3.24 -21.36 26.14
C THR A 386 -3.24 -22.45 25.08
N THR A 387 -4.32 -23.22 25.02
CA THR A 387 -4.47 -24.30 24.05
C THR A 387 -5.74 -24.06 23.23
N GLN A 388 -5.66 -24.24 21.91
CA GLN A 388 -6.78 -24.06 20.99
C GLN A 388 -7.03 -25.30 20.12
N PRO A 389 -8.25 -25.84 20.08
CA PRO A 389 -9.38 -25.53 20.96
C PRO A 389 -9.06 -25.76 22.44
N SER A 390 -9.77 -25.07 23.34
CA SER A 390 -9.59 -25.26 24.78
C SER A 390 -9.91 -26.72 25.16
N ILE A 391 -8.93 -27.40 25.75
CA ILE A 391 -9.03 -28.78 26.23
C ILE A 391 -8.70 -28.85 27.72
N PHE A 392 -9.12 -29.93 28.38
CA PHE A 392 -8.67 -30.23 29.73
C PHE A 392 -7.22 -30.74 29.72
N LEU A 393 -6.47 -30.46 30.79
CA LEU A 393 -5.05 -30.85 30.93
C LEU A 393 -4.81 -32.37 30.83
N ASP A 394 -5.80 -33.21 31.10
CA ASP A 394 -5.74 -34.67 31.00
C ASP A 394 -6.27 -35.23 29.65
N THR A 395 -6.49 -34.36 28.67
CA THR A 395 -6.92 -34.75 27.32
C THR A 395 -5.78 -35.47 26.60
N THR A 396 -6.10 -36.59 25.96
CA THR A 396 -5.15 -37.38 25.15
C THR A 396 -5.53 -37.31 23.67
N LEU A 397 -4.58 -37.59 22.77
CA LEU A 397 -4.85 -37.67 21.32
C LEU A 397 -5.90 -38.74 20.97
N GLU A 398 -6.03 -39.80 21.77
CA GLU A 398 -7.09 -40.79 21.62
C GLU A 398 -8.49 -40.19 21.87
N LYS A 399 -8.61 -39.31 22.87
CA LYS A 399 -9.86 -38.62 23.20
C LYS A 399 -10.16 -37.46 22.25
N TYR A 400 -9.12 -36.86 21.67
CA TYR A 400 -9.25 -35.71 20.77
C TYR A 400 -8.38 -35.90 19.51
N PRO A 401 -8.84 -36.75 18.57
CA PRO A 401 -8.03 -37.23 17.43
C PRO A 401 -7.73 -36.16 16.37
N ASP A 402 -8.38 -35.00 16.46
CA ASP A 402 -8.07 -33.84 15.61
C ASP A 402 -6.89 -33.00 16.17
N GLY A 403 -6.37 -33.36 17.34
CA GLY A 403 -5.27 -32.67 18.00
C GLY A 403 -5.62 -31.25 18.45
N TRP A 404 -4.65 -30.53 18.98
CA TRP A 404 -4.81 -29.15 19.44
C TRP A 404 -3.51 -28.37 19.21
N THR A 405 -3.59 -27.06 19.35
CA THR A 405 -2.49 -26.14 19.14
C THR A 405 -2.14 -25.43 20.43
N GLU A 406 -0.87 -25.52 20.85
CA GLU A 406 -0.35 -24.70 21.93
C GLU A 406 -0.13 -23.26 21.43
N CYS A 407 -0.67 -22.28 22.13
CA CYS A 407 -0.77 -20.90 21.67
C CYS A 407 -0.12 -19.95 22.67
N LEU A 408 0.67 -19.01 22.14
CA LEU A 408 1.04 -17.78 22.81
C LEU A 408 0.36 -16.66 22.04
N ILE A 409 -0.75 -16.17 22.57
CA ILE A 409 -1.62 -15.19 21.92
C ILE A 409 -2.03 -14.12 22.91
N SER A 410 -2.50 -12.98 22.42
CA SER A 410 -3.08 -11.93 23.27
C SER A 410 -4.46 -12.36 23.80
N GLY A 411 -4.95 -11.69 24.86
CA GLY A 411 -6.33 -11.84 25.31
C GLY A 411 -7.34 -11.49 24.21
N TYR A 412 -7.03 -10.47 23.40
CA TYR A 412 -7.83 -10.10 22.22
C TYR A 412 -7.92 -11.24 21.20
N ALA A 413 -6.77 -11.78 20.77
CA ALA A 413 -6.72 -12.87 19.81
C ALA A 413 -7.43 -14.12 20.33
N LYS A 414 -7.29 -14.43 21.62
CA LYS A 414 -8.03 -15.54 22.24
C LYS A 414 -9.54 -15.34 22.12
N ARG A 415 -10.04 -14.13 22.38
CA ARG A 415 -11.46 -13.77 22.28
C ARG A 415 -11.97 -13.94 20.85
N GLU A 416 -11.26 -13.38 19.86
CA GLU A 416 -11.59 -13.50 18.43
C GLU A 416 -11.69 -14.97 17.97
N ILE A 417 -10.79 -15.83 18.43
CA ILE A 417 -10.86 -17.27 18.16
C ILE A 417 -12.13 -17.86 18.75
N THR A 418 -12.42 -17.61 20.03
CA THR A 418 -13.59 -18.19 20.71
C THR A 418 -14.93 -17.65 20.20
N GLU A 419 -14.96 -16.42 19.68
CA GLU A 419 -16.14 -15.79 19.10
C GLU A 419 -16.32 -16.11 17.61
N THR A 420 -15.35 -16.79 16.99
CA THR A 420 -15.44 -17.22 15.59
C THR A 420 -16.67 -18.12 15.39
N PRO A 421 -17.57 -17.79 14.44
CA PRO A 421 -18.75 -18.60 14.19
C PRO A 421 -18.40 -20.05 13.82
N GLY A 422 -18.92 -21.00 14.62
CA GLY A 422 -18.70 -22.43 14.42
C GLY A 422 -17.43 -22.99 15.06
N PHE A 423 -16.61 -22.16 15.71
CA PHE A 423 -15.46 -22.64 16.47
C PHE A 423 -15.90 -23.30 17.81
N PRO A 424 -15.29 -24.44 18.21
CA PRO A 424 -14.37 -25.26 17.42
C PRO A 424 -15.11 -26.22 16.49
N GLN A 425 -14.71 -26.24 15.22
CA GLN A 425 -15.17 -27.20 14.21
C GLN A 425 -14.15 -28.34 14.05
N PRO A 426 -14.58 -29.58 13.73
CA PRO A 426 -13.66 -30.64 13.31
C PRO A 426 -12.84 -30.26 12.07
N ILE A 427 -11.64 -30.81 11.95
CA ILE A 427 -10.79 -30.55 10.77
C ILE A 427 -11.37 -31.22 9.52
N ALA A 428 -11.24 -30.57 8.37
CA ALA A 428 -11.70 -31.12 7.10
C ALA A 428 -10.72 -32.20 6.63
N ARG A 429 -11.19 -33.43 6.40
CA ARG A 429 -10.33 -34.53 5.92
C ARG A 429 -10.62 -34.83 4.43
N PRO A 430 -9.59 -35.02 3.59
CA PRO A 430 -9.81 -35.55 2.25
C PRO A 430 -10.37 -36.98 2.32
N PRO A 431 -11.05 -37.46 1.26
CA PRO A 431 -11.66 -38.80 1.23
C PRO A 431 -10.64 -39.95 1.30
N GLU A 432 -9.40 -39.68 0.91
CA GLU A 432 -8.26 -40.60 0.93
C GLU A 432 -6.99 -39.82 1.25
N THR A 433 -5.93 -40.51 1.68
CA THR A 433 -4.62 -39.89 1.88
C THR A 433 -4.05 -39.43 0.53
N ARG A 434 -3.81 -38.12 0.39
CA ARG A 434 -3.40 -37.49 -0.87
C ARG A 434 -1.94 -37.08 -0.94
N HIS A 435 -1.22 -37.16 0.18
CA HIS A 435 0.20 -36.84 0.27
C HIS A 435 1.00 -37.95 0.95
N ARG A 436 2.30 -37.96 0.70
CA ARG A 436 3.29 -38.79 1.41
C ARG A 436 4.54 -37.95 1.66
N ILE A 437 5.19 -38.16 2.79
CA ILE A 437 6.49 -37.53 3.09
C ILE A 437 7.59 -38.53 2.77
N THR A 438 8.60 -38.12 2.01
CA THR A 438 9.76 -38.96 1.68
C THR A 438 11.01 -38.11 1.46
N GLU A 439 12.16 -38.74 1.34
CA GLU A 439 13.41 -38.05 1.01
C GLU A 439 13.40 -37.56 -0.45
N CYS A 440 13.84 -36.32 -0.66
CA CYS A 440 14.04 -35.74 -1.97
C CYS A 440 15.28 -36.36 -2.63
N GLU A 441 15.18 -36.68 -3.91
CA GLU A 441 16.25 -37.36 -4.68
C GLU A 441 17.57 -36.57 -4.72
N ASN A 442 17.52 -35.24 -4.58
CA ASN A 442 18.67 -34.35 -4.71
C ASN A 442 19.33 -33.97 -3.37
N GLY A 443 19.01 -34.68 -2.28
CA GLY A 443 19.62 -34.41 -0.96
C GLY A 443 19.07 -33.15 -0.26
N GLU A 444 17.92 -32.63 -0.71
CA GLU A 444 17.23 -31.46 -0.16
C GLU A 444 16.50 -31.76 1.18
N GLY A 445 16.63 -32.98 1.69
CA GLY A 445 15.98 -33.44 2.91
C GLY A 445 14.66 -34.15 2.61
N LEU A 446 13.65 -33.94 3.45
CA LEU A 446 12.31 -34.49 3.25
C LEU A 446 11.47 -33.53 2.41
N GLY A 447 10.61 -34.08 1.57
CA GLY A 447 9.60 -33.36 0.82
C GLY A 447 8.24 -34.03 0.89
N MET A 448 7.20 -33.28 0.54
CA MET A 448 5.83 -33.78 0.45
C MET A 448 5.50 -34.09 -1.01
N PHE A 449 4.98 -35.27 -1.30
CA PHE A 449 4.68 -35.73 -2.66
C PHE A 449 3.22 -36.15 -2.78
N ALA A 450 2.64 -35.94 -3.95
CA ALA A 450 1.29 -36.38 -4.28
C ALA A 450 1.20 -37.91 -4.26
N ALA A 451 0.29 -38.46 -3.46
CA ALA A 451 0.03 -39.90 -3.40
C ALA A 451 -0.91 -40.39 -4.53
N VAL A 452 -1.70 -39.46 -5.09
CA VAL A 452 -2.71 -39.70 -6.13
C VAL A 452 -2.73 -38.56 -7.14
N ASP A 453 -3.35 -38.78 -8.30
CA ASP A 453 -3.69 -37.71 -9.24
C ASP A 453 -4.75 -36.80 -8.62
N MET A 454 -4.50 -35.48 -8.61
CA MET A 454 -5.40 -34.48 -8.03
C MET A 454 -5.82 -33.45 -9.07
N LYS A 455 -7.04 -32.95 -8.90
CA LYS A 455 -7.56 -31.84 -9.71
C LYS A 455 -7.38 -30.52 -8.99
N MET A 456 -7.27 -29.46 -9.78
CA MET A 456 -7.25 -28.10 -9.24
C MET A 456 -8.40 -27.86 -8.25
N GLY A 457 -8.06 -27.29 -7.09
CA GLY A 457 -8.97 -27.01 -5.98
C GLY A 457 -9.28 -28.20 -5.07
N ASP A 458 -8.71 -29.38 -5.32
CA ASP A 458 -8.84 -30.52 -4.41
C ASP A 458 -8.12 -30.24 -3.08
N LEU A 459 -8.79 -30.52 -1.95
CA LEU A 459 -8.18 -30.49 -0.62
C LEU A 459 -7.15 -31.62 -0.50
N ILE A 460 -5.92 -31.28 -0.14
CA ILE A 460 -4.79 -32.20 0.02
C ILE A 460 -4.67 -32.62 1.50
N LEU A 461 -4.62 -31.63 2.39
CA LEU A 461 -4.41 -31.81 3.83
C LEU A 461 -5.05 -30.66 4.60
N SER A 462 -5.56 -30.94 5.80
CA SER A 462 -5.97 -29.94 6.80
C SER A 462 -5.32 -30.32 8.12
N GLU A 463 -4.60 -29.40 8.74
CA GLU A 463 -3.77 -29.71 9.90
C GLU A 463 -3.80 -28.57 10.92
N ARG A 464 -3.91 -28.91 12.22
CA ARG A 464 -3.70 -27.95 13.30
C ARG A 464 -2.21 -27.77 13.54
N ALA A 465 -1.80 -26.55 13.86
CA ALA A 465 -0.40 -26.30 14.21
C ALA A 465 -0.05 -27.05 15.51
N PHE A 466 1.20 -27.50 15.64
CA PHE A 466 1.77 -27.86 16.94
C PHE A 466 1.69 -26.67 17.89
N MET A 467 2.12 -25.51 17.38
CA MET A 467 2.14 -24.28 18.14
C MET A 467 1.93 -23.04 17.28
N ILE A 468 1.32 -22.00 17.85
CA ILE A 468 1.18 -20.66 17.25
C ILE A 468 1.76 -19.61 18.20
N SER A 469 2.65 -18.76 17.69
CA SER A 469 3.30 -17.70 18.46
C SER A 469 3.41 -16.40 17.64
N PRO A 470 3.59 -15.23 18.28
CA PRO A 470 3.73 -13.96 17.56
C PRO A 470 5.01 -13.96 16.71
N VAL A 471 4.96 -13.42 15.50
CA VAL A 471 6.13 -13.34 14.59
C VAL A 471 7.22 -12.46 15.20
N ALA A 472 6.86 -11.27 15.66
CA ALA A 472 7.75 -10.39 16.40
C ALA A 472 7.86 -10.83 17.86
N ALA A 473 9.07 -10.80 18.43
CA ALA A 473 9.28 -11.11 19.84
C ALA A 473 8.60 -10.02 20.70
N ARG A 474 7.53 -10.35 21.41
CA ARG A 474 6.93 -9.44 22.40
C ARG A 474 7.65 -9.53 23.74
N VAL A 475 8.97 -9.40 23.71
CA VAL A 475 9.82 -9.48 24.90
C VAL A 475 10.57 -8.17 25.02
N THR A 476 10.30 -7.41 26.08
CA THR A 476 11.10 -6.25 26.43
C THR A 476 12.27 -6.71 27.28
N ILE A 477 13.48 -6.61 26.74
CA ILE A 477 14.71 -6.91 27.47
C ILE A 477 15.36 -5.62 27.93
N LYS A 478 15.90 -5.60 29.15
CA LYS A 478 16.78 -4.51 29.60
C LYS A 478 18.22 -4.90 29.33
N CYS A 479 18.78 -4.42 28.24
CA CYS A 479 20.19 -4.61 27.94
C CYS A 479 21.05 -3.49 28.56
N PRO A 480 22.27 -3.80 29.06
CA PRO A 480 23.24 -2.79 29.42
C PRO A 480 23.54 -1.86 28.24
N THR A 481 23.68 -0.56 28.48
CA THR A 481 23.94 0.47 27.43
C THR A 481 25.23 0.23 26.64
N ARG A 482 26.17 -0.55 27.19
CA ARG A 482 27.44 -0.91 26.56
C ARG A 482 27.35 -2.05 25.52
N PHE A 483 26.20 -2.71 25.39
CA PHE A 483 26.05 -3.85 24.47
C PHE A 483 26.05 -3.38 23.02
N THR A 484 26.73 -4.15 22.16
CA THR A 484 26.62 -3.97 20.71
C THR A 484 25.22 -4.39 20.23
N GLU A 485 24.82 -3.95 19.03
CA GLU A 485 23.53 -4.35 18.45
C GLU A 485 23.40 -5.88 18.29
N GLU A 486 24.49 -6.55 17.91
CA GLU A 486 24.51 -8.01 17.83
C GLU A 486 24.32 -8.66 19.21
N GLN A 487 24.95 -8.12 20.25
CA GLN A 487 24.74 -8.61 21.62
C GLN A 487 23.30 -8.40 22.10
N LYS A 488 22.67 -7.25 21.79
CA LYS A 488 21.25 -7.03 22.10
C LYS A 488 20.37 -8.06 21.40
N ARG A 489 20.64 -8.35 20.12
CA ARG A 489 19.92 -9.36 19.33
C ARG A 489 20.09 -10.77 19.89
N GLN A 490 21.29 -11.14 20.32
CA GLN A 490 21.54 -12.42 21.00
C GLN A 490 20.78 -12.54 22.32
N ALA A 491 20.74 -11.48 23.13
CA ALA A 491 19.94 -11.46 24.35
C ALA A 491 18.43 -11.62 24.05
N LEU A 492 17.92 -10.98 23.00
CA LEU A 492 16.52 -11.12 22.56
C LEU A 492 16.20 -12.55 22.12
N LEU A 493 17.06 -13.17 21.31
CA LEU A 493 16.90 -14.57 20.89
C LEU A 493 16.91 -15.53 22.07
N HIS A 494 17.77 -15.29 23.07
CA HIS A 494 17.81 -16.10 24.28
C HIS A 494 16.53 -16.01 25.11
N GLU A 495 15.95 -14.82 25.28
CA GLU A 495 14.67 -14.67 25.99
C GLU A 495 13.49 -15.18 25.18
N ARG A 496 13.53 -15.04 23.85
CA ARG A 496 12.54 -15.64 22.95
C ARG A 496 12.52 -17.16 23.07
N GLU A 497 13.69 -17.82 23.15
CA GLU A 497 13.77 -19.27 23.32
C GLU A 497 13.06 -19.73 24.59
N LYS A 498 13.27 -19.04 25.72
CA LYS A 498 12.56 -19.37 26.98
C LYS A 498 11.05 -19.23 26.86
N GLN A 499 10.60 -18.20 26.14
CA GLN A 499 9.18 -17.94 25.92
C GLN A 499 8.53 -19.12 25.17
N VAL A 500 9.15 -19.57 24.08
CA VAL A 500 8.62 -20.67 23.27
C VAL A 500 8.84 -22.05 23.92
N GLN A 501 9.86 -22.20 24.77
CA GLN A 501 10.10 -23.42 25.56
C GLN A 501 8.88 -23.79 26.41
N MET A 502 8.20 -22.80 27.00
CA MET A 502 6.99 -23.08 27.77
C MET A 502 5.85 -23.66 26.96
N MET A 503 5.67 -23.19 25.72
CA MET A 503 4.68 -23.77 24.82
C MET A 503 5.09 -25.19 24.44
N PHE A 504 6.39 -25.40 24.18
CA PHE A 504 6.93 -26.70 23.84
C PHE A 504 6.72 -27.73 24.94
N ASP A 505 7.00 -27.36 26.20
CA ASP A 505 6.86 -28.25 27.36
C ASP A 505 5.40 -28.67 27.62
N ARG A 506 4.43 -27.89 27.15
CA ARG A 506 2.99 -28.20 27.25
C ARG A 506 2.52 -29.20 26.20
N MET A 507 3.24 -29.34 25.09
CA MET A 507 2.87 -30.28 24.03
C MET A 507 3.02 -31.73 24.53
N PRO A 508 2.19 -32.67 24.04
CA PRO A 508 2.43 -34.11 24.24
C PRO A 508 3.83 -34.54 23.78
N GLN A 509 4.39 -35.58 24.40
CA GLN A 509 5.74 -36.08 24.07
C GLN A 509 5.91 -36.47 22.59
N ASP A 510 4.87 -37.04 21.97
CA ASP A 510 4.89 -37.35 20.54
C ASP A 510 4.98 -36.08 19.68
N PHE A 511 4.26 -35.01 20.04
CA PHE A 511 4.33 -33.72 19.34
C PHE A 511 5.69 -33.06 19.53
N GLN A 512 6.27 -33.12 20.74
CA GLN A 512 7.62 -32.63 21.00
C GLN A 512 8.66 -33.34 20.13
N ARG A 513 8.58 -34.67 20.03
CA ARG A 513 9.47 -35.48 19.18
C ARG A 513 9.33 -35.08 17.70
N ASP A 514 8.10 -35.01 17.21
CA ASP A 514 7.83 -34.74 15.80
C ASP A 514 8.20 -33.28 15.43
N PHE A 515 7.99 -32.33 16.34
CA PHE A 515 8.46 -30.94 16.20
C PHE A 515 9.99 -30.86 16.11
N LEU A 516 10.72 -31.53 17.01
CA LEU A 516 12.19 -31.54 16.99
C LEU A 516 12.78 -32.26 15.76
N ALA A 517 11.98 -33.07 15.06
CA ALA A 517 12.36 -33.70 13.81
C ALA A 517 12.22 -32.79 12.59
N LEU A 518 11.64 -31.59 12.73
CA LEU A 518 11.57 -30.60 11.66
C LEU A 518 12.95 -30.01 11.35
N TYR A 519 13.12 -29.51 10.13
CA TYR A 519 14.39 -28.92 9.71
C TYR A 519 14.68 -27.62 10.47
N ASN A 520 15.95 -27.35 10.76
CA ASN A 520 16.36 -26.10 11.42
C ASN A 520 17.53 -25.49 10.64
N SER A 521 17.31 -24.37 9.96
CA SER A 521 18.35 -23.62 9.24
C SER A 521 19.14 -22.65 10.14
N HIS A 522 18.66 -22.41 11.36
CA HIS A 522 19.16 -21.41 12.30
C HIS A 522 19.99 -22.04 13.42
N LYS A 523 21.00 -22.85 13.05
CA LYS A 523 21.84 -23.57 14.03
C LYS A 523 23.04 -22.79 14.55
N GLN A 524 23.42 -21.70 13.89
CA GLN A 524 24.68 -20.99 14.11
C GLN A 524 24.50 -19.48 14.26
N ASP A 525 23.26 -18.99 14.31
CA ASP A 525 22.94 -17.57 14.29
C ASP A 525 22.53 -16.99 15.66
N GLY A 526 22.61 -17.81 16.70
CA GLY A 526 22.19 -17.49 18.07
C GLY A 526 20.80 -17.99 18.46
N SER A 527 20.03 -18.54 17.52
CA SER A 527 18.74 -19.14 17.85
C SER A 527 18.92 -20.39 18.68
N GLY A 528 18.07 -20.55 19.70
CA GLY A 528 17.91 -21.87 20.32
C GLY A 528 17.21 -22.86 19.38
N PRO A 529 17.21 -24.15 19.70
CA PRO A 529 16.67 -25.19 18.84
C PRO A 529 15.19 -24.97 18.48
N ILE A 530 14.36 -24.50 19.42
CA ILE A 530 12.92 -24.32 19.20
C ILE A 530 12.67 -23.08 18.35
N THR A 531 13.28 -21.94 18.71
CA THR A 531 13.18 -20.70 17.93
C THR A 531 13.69 -20.90 16.51
N GLY A 532 14.80 -21.63 16.34
CA GLY A 532 15.34 -21.93 15.02
C GLY A 532 14.38 -22.74 14.16
N ILE A 533 13.73 -23.77 14.73
CA ILE A 533 12.68 -24.55 14.05
C ILE A 533 11.48 -23.66 13.69
N ILE A 534 11.00 -22.80 14.61
CA ILE A 534 9.89 -21.88 14.34
C ILE A 534 10.23 -20.94 13.17
N ARG A 535 11.43 -20.36 13.18
CA ARG A 535 11.90 -19.46 12.11
C ARG A 535 12.03 -20.15 10.76
N THR A 536 12.37 -21.44 10.76
CA THR A 536 12.54 -22.25 9.55
C THR A 536 11.20 -22.74 8.98
N ASN A 537 10.24 -23.08 9.83
CA ASN A 537 9.06 -23.88 9.45
C ASN A 537 7.71 -23.18 9.62
N GLY A 538 7.73 -21.95 10.15
CA GLY A 538 6.52 -21.22 10.49
C GLY A 538 5.76 -20.68 9.27
N PHE A 539 4.44 -20.82 9.27
CA PHE A 539 3.55 -20.15 8.32
C PHE A 539 2.72 -19.08 9.02
N GLY A 540 2.57 -17.93 8.38
CA GLY A 540 1.66 -16.88 8.85
C GLY A 540 0.21 -17.38 8.95
N ILE A 541 -0.50 -16.88 9.96
CA ILE A 541 -1.88 -17.27 10.27
C ILE A 541 -2.84 -16.17 9.80
N ASP A 542 -3.38 -16.33 8.60
CA ASP A 542 -4.29 -15.35 8.01
C ASP A 542 -5.58 -15.20 8.85
N GLY A 543 -5.96 -13.97 9.18
CA GLY A 543 -7.18 -13.68 9.93
C GLY A 543 -7.05 -13.80 11.45
N LEU A 544 -5.85 -14.09 11.97
CA LEU A 544 -5.52 -13.96 13.38
C LEU A 544 -4.48 -12.85 13.54
N GLU A 545 -4.94 -11.65 13.91
CA GLU A 545 -4.09 -10.47 14.07
C GLU A 545 -4.56 -9.63 15.24
N ASP A 546 -3.63 -9.09 16.03
CA ASP A 546 -3.98 -8.12 17.07
C ASP A 546 -4.15 -6.71 16.48
N PRO A 547 -5.01 -5.86 17.07
CA PRO A 547 -5.06 -4.46 16.72
C PRO A 547 -3.71 -3.81 17.04
N VAL A 548 -3.13 -3.14 16.05
CA VAL A 548 -1.86 -2.42 16.19
C VAL A 548 -2.05 -0.92 16.04
N PRO A 549 -1.35 -0.10 16.83
CA PRO A 549 -1.39 1.35 16.67
C PRO A 549 -0.79 1.77 15.32
N PRO A 550 -1.24 2.90 14.74
CA PRO A 550 -0.63 3.46 13.54
C PRO A 550 0.88 3.66 13.71
N GLY A 551 1.68 3.17 12.77
CA GLY A 551 3.15 3.25 12.82
C GLY A 551 3.85 2.06 13.50
N ALA A 552 3.11 1.07 13.99
CA ALA A 552 3.71 -0.17 14.49
C ALA A 552 4.48 -0.93 13.38
N HIS A 553 5.51 -1.69 13.79
CA HIS A 553 6.29 -2.52 12.87
C HIS A 553 5.37 -3.48 12.07
N PRO A 554 5.61 -3.72 10.77
CA PRO A 554 4.74 -4.55 9.91
C PRO A 554 4.47 -5.99 10.39
N TYR A 555 5.24 -6.50 11.35
CA TYR A 555 5.09 -7.85 11.92
C TYR A 555 4.48 -7.85 13.33
N THR A 556 4.19 -6.68 13.88
CA THR A 556 3.53 -6.56 15.18
C THR A 556 2.09 -7.02 15.05
N GLY A 557 1.62 -7.83 16.01
CA GLY A 557 0.25 -8.34 16.01
C GLY A 557 0.02 -9.52 15.07
N ILE A 558 1.00 -9.91 14.26
CA ILE A 558 0.90 -11.07 13.36
C ILE A 558 1.42 -12.33 14.05
N TYR A 559 0.77 -13.46 13.78
CA TYR A 559 1.10 -14.78 14.33
C TYR A 559 1.63 -15.74 13.27
N SER A 560 2.48 -16.67 13.70
CA SER A 560 3.01 -17.76 12.88
C SER A 560 2.82 -19.10 13.58
N GLY A 561 2.44 -20.12 12.82
CA GLY A 561 2.23 -21.49 13.30
C GLY A 561 3.22 -22.48 12.68
N VAL A 562 3.63 -23.47 13.46
CA VAL A 562 4.46 -24.60 13.02
C VAL A 562 3.61 -25.86 13.01
N PHE A 563 3.73 -26.67 11.95
CA PHE A 563 2.89 -27.84 11.68
C PHE A 563 3.74 -29.10 11.59
N ASN A 564 3.15 -30.30 11.54
CA ASN A 564 3.91 -31.54 11.37
C ASN A 564 4.18 -31.80 9.89
N ASP A 565 3.12 -32.04 9.13
CA ASP A 565 3.23 -32.44 7.73
C ASP A 565 3.39 -31.22 6.84
N LEU A 566 2.59 -30.15 7.07
CA LEU A 566 2.64 -28.94 6.25
C LEU A 566 4.00 -28.23 6.31
N SER A 567 4.72 -28.32 7.43
CA SER A 567 6.07 -27.75 7.57
C SER A 567 7.15 -28.51 6.77
N ARG A 568 6.79 -29.60 6.09
CA ARG A 568 7.67 -30.39 5.20
C ARG A 568 7.44 -30.08 3.71
N LEU A 569 6.61 -29.08 3.40
CA LEU A 569 6.46 -28.57 2.04
C LEU A 569 7.70 -27.79 1.65
N ASN A 570 8.38 -28.19 0.59
CA ASN A 570 9.54 -27.46 0.09
C ASN A 570 9.15 -26.19 -0.67
N HIS A 571 10.11 -25.28 -0.78
CA HIS A 571 9.95 -24.05 -1.53
C HIS A 571 10.05 -24.26 -3.04
N SER A 572 9.16 -23.64 -3.79
CA SER A 572 9.37 -23.32 -5.20
C SER A 572 8.83 -21.93 -5.50
N CYS A 573 9.54 -21.17 -6.33
CA CYS A 573 9.00 -19.95 -6.93
C CYS A 573 7.87 -20.22 -7.97
N ARG A 574 7.50 -21.50 -8.14
CA ARG A 574 6.43 -22.04 -8.98
C ARG A 574 5.53 -22.97 -8.14
N PRO A 575 4.93 -22.48 -7.05
CA PRO A 575 4.19 -23.34 -6.13
C PRO A 575 2.99 -23.97 -6.83
N ASN A 576 2.74 -25.26 -6.56
CA ASN A 576 1.59 -25.99 -7.09
C ASN A 576 0.50 -26.21 -6.02
N THR A 577 0.66 -25.64 -4.82
CA THR A 577 -0.33 -25.70 -3.74
C THR A 577 -0.74 -24.31 -3.25
N ILE A 578 -1.95 -24.21 -2.69
CA ILE A 578 -2.50 -23.01 -2.06
C ILE A 578 -2.77 -23.33 -0.60
N ARG A 579 -2.34 -22.45 0.29
CA ARG A 579 -2.63 -22.53 1.72
C ARG A 579 -3.76 -21.58 2.07
N THR A 580 -4.65 -21.98 2.96
CA THR A 580 -5.69 -21.11 3.51
C THR A 580 -5.97 -21.49 4.95
N TRP A 581 -5.93 -20.51 5.84
CA TRP A 581 -6.28 -20.69 7.23
C TRP A 581 -7.80 -20.71 7.41
N ASP A 582 -8.29 -21.62 8.26
CA ASP A 582 -9.69 -21.71 8.63
C ASP A 582 -9.85 -21.50 10.13
N MET A 583 -10.35 -20.32 10.53
CA MET A 583 -10.53 -19.95 11.93
C MET A 583 -11.48 -20.91 12.68
N ALA A 584 -12.53 -21.40 12.03
CA ALA A 584 -13.55 -22.25 12.67
C ALA A 584 -13.00 -23.61 13.10
N SER A 585 -12.19 -24.28 12.26
CA SER A 585 -11.49 -25.52 12.63
C SER A 585 -10.12 -25.29 13.27
N PHE A 586 -9.65 -24.04 13.22
CA PHE A 586 -8.34 -23.59 13.68
C PHE A 586 -7.21 -24.41 13.07
N SER A 587 -7.27 -24.57 11.75
CA SER A 587 -6.37 -25.42 10.97
C SER A 587 -5.96 -24.77 9.66
N LEU A 588 -4.76 -25.13 9.18
CA LEU A 588 -4.26 -24.73 7.88
C LEU A 588 -4.67 -25.78 6.85
N ARG A 589 -5.33 -25.34 5.78
CA ARG A 589 -5.77 -26.19 4.66
C ARG A 589 -4.85 -25.99 3.46
N LEU A 590 -4.45 -27.10 2.87
CA LEU A 590 -3.64 -27.16 1.65
C LEU A 590 -4.49 -27.67 0.50
N PHE A 591 -4.51 -26.92 -0.61
CA PHE A 591 -5.27 -27.25 -1.82
C PHE A 591 -4.35 -27.33 -3.04
N ALA A 592 -4.74 -28.11 -4.03
CA ALA A 592 -4.07 -28.14 -5.32
C ALA A 592 -4.30 -26.84 -6.11
N ALA A 593 -3.24 -26.10 -6.44
CA ALA A 593 -3.32 -24.86 -7.23
C ALA A 593 -3.60 -25.10 -8.72
N ARG A 594 -3.28 -26.30 -9.19
CA ARG A 594 -3.52 -26.81 -10.54
C ARG A 594 -3.75 -28.32 -10.49
N ASP A 595 -3.93 -28.95 -11.63
CA ASP A 595 -3.86 -30.41 -11.71
C ASP A 595 -2.44 -30.87 -11.33
N ILE A 596 -2.36 -31.86 -10.45
CA ILE A 596 -1.10 -32.41 -9.90
C ILE A 596 -1.10 -33.91 -10.17
N LYS A 597 0.02 -34.42 -10.68
CA LYS A 597 0.17 -35.85 -10.93
C LYS A 597 0.65 -36.58 -9.71
N LYS A 598 0.26 -37.86 -9.59
CA LYS A 598 0.85 -38.76 -8.61
C LYS A 598 2.38 -38.71 -8.72
N ASP A 599 3.04 -38.74 -7.57
CA ASP A 599 4.50 -38.67 -7.39
C ASP A 599 5.13 -37.32 -7.73
N GLU A 600 4.34 -36.31 -8.11
CA GLU A 600 4.80 -34.93 -8.19
C GLU A 600 5.02 -34.34 -6.78
N GLU A 601 6.13 -33.64 -6.58
CA GLU A 601 6.39 -32.93 -5.33
C GLU A 601 5.43 -31.74 -5.15
N LEU A 602 4.95 -31.56 -3.93
CA LEU A 602 4.07 -30.50 -3.50
C LEU A 602 4.92 -29.35 -2.96
N PHE A 603 4.82 -28.21 -3.63
CA PHE A 603 5.59 -27.02 -3.29
C PHE A 603 4.71 -25.92 -2.74
N THR A 604 5.30 -25.18 -1.82
CA THR A 604 4.80 -23.90 -1.37
C THR A 604 5.79 -22.77 -1.65
N GLN A 605 5.40 -21.54 -1.34
CA GLN A 605 6.25 -20.36 -1.44
C GLN A 605 6.58 -19.80 -0.06
N TYR A 606 7.84 -19.40 0.09
CA TYR A 606 8.40 -18.75 1.29
C TYR A 606 8.66 -17.26 1.05
N THR A 607 8.51 -16.81 -0.19
CA THR A 607 8.88 -15.48 -0.69
C THR A 607 7.74 -14.91 -1.52
N GLU A 608 7.77 -13.60 -1.79
CA GLU A 608 6.86 -13.00 -2.74
C GLU A 608 7.28 -13.40 -4.16
N ILE A 609 6.54 -14.33 -4.76
CA ILE A 609 6.95 -14.93 -6.03
C ILE A 609 6.94 -13.91 -7.17
N LEU A 610 6.22 -12.80 -7.06
CA LEU A 610 6.23 -11.74 -8.08
C LEU A 610 7.40 -10.76 -7.96
N SER A 611 8.17 -10.82 -6.87
CA SER A 611 9.37 -9.99 -6.69
C SER A 611 10.47 -10.36 -7.69
N PRO A 612 11.42 -9.43 -7.96
CA PRO A 612 12.58 -9.69 -8.79
C PRO A 612 13.37 -10.94 -8.37
N PRO A 613 14.06 -11.61 -9.31
CA PRO A 613 14.78 -12.86 -9.03
C PRO A 613 15.78 -12.75 -7.88
N GLU A 614 16.52 -11.64 -7.79
CA GLU A 614 17.51 -11.40 -6.75
C GLU A 614 16.88 -11.28 -5.36
N GLU A 615 15.75 -10.56 -5.27
CA GLU A 615 14.98 -10.39 -4.04
C GLU A 615 14.42 -11.73 -3.57
N ARG A 616 13.84 -12.53 -4.48
CA ARG A 616 13.37 -13.89 -4.15
C ARG A 616 14.48 -14.79 -3.62
N GLN A 617 15.71 -14.66 -4.13
CA GLN A 617 16.85 -15.43 -3.61
C GLN A 617 17.35 -14.87 -2.28
N GLN A 618 17.27 -13.56 -2.06
CA GLN A 618 17.63 -12.91 -0.81
C GLN A 618 16.68 -13.29 0.32
N ASP A 619 15.38 -13.39 0.05
CA ASP A 619 14.38 -13.84 1.01
C ASP A 619 14.57 -15.30 1.44
N LEU A 620 15.26 -16.10 0.61
CA LEU A 620 15.60 -17.49 0.92
C LEU A 620 16.89 -17.64 1.73
N ALA A 621 17.71 -16.59 1.85
CA ALA A 621 18.98 -16.65 2.56
C ALA A 621 18.86 -17.15 4.01
N PRO A 622 17.84 -16.77 4.81
CA PRO A 622 17.64 -17.29 6.16
C PRO A 622 17.45 -18.82 6.24
N PHE A 623 16.97 -19.44 5.16
CA PHE A 623 16.75 -20.89 5.09
C PHE A 623 18.01 -21.67 4.67
N GLY A 624 19.08 -20.98 4.28
CA GLY A 624 20.37 -21.59 3.98
C GLY A 624 20.46 -22.30 2.63
N PHE A 625 19.56 -22.03 1.68
CA PHE A 625 19.61 -22.60 0.32
C PHE A 625 19.33 -21.55 -0.76
N ARG A 626 19.62 -21.90 -2.02
CA ARG A 626 19.25 -21.12 -3.21
C ARG A 626 18.23 -21.89 -4.03
N CYS A 627 17.14 -21.24 -4.43
CA CYS A 627 16.13 -21.91 -5.24
C CYS A 627 16.66 -22.16 -6.65
N SER A 628 16.52 -23.41 -7.12
CA SER A 628 16.95 -23.87 -8.43
C SER A 628 15.78 -24.22 -9.35
N CYS A 629 14.55 -23.76 -9.05
CA CYS A 629 13.38 -24.05 -9.87
C CYS A 629 13.53 -23.49 -11.31
N PRO A 630 12.73 -23.97 -12.30
CA PRO A 630 12.82 -23.49 -13.68
C PRO A 630 12.80 -21.96 -13.85
N SER A 631 12.01 -21.25 -13.03
CA SER A 631 11.94 -19.78 -13.05
C SER A 631 13.20 -19.11 -12.48
N CYS A 632 13.93 -19.76 -11.57
CA CYS A 632 15.21 -19.27 -11.04
C CYS A 632 16.40 -19.67 -11.91
N LYS A 633 16.29 -20.75 -12.70
CA LYS A 633 17.31 -21.14 -13.69
C LYS A 633 17.43 -20.14 -14.84
N ASN A 634 16.35 -19.41 -15.16
CA ASN A 634 16.36 -18.37 -16.19
C ASN A 634 15.73 -17.06 -15.66
N PRO A 635 16.46 -16.30 -14.81
CA PRO A 635 15.90 -15.21 -14.02
C PRO A 635 15.41 -14.04 -14.88
N LEU A 636 16.13 -13.66 -15.92
CA LEU A 636 15.76 -12.54 -16.80
C LEU A 636 14.49 -12.84 -17.61
N LEU A 637 14.39 -14.05 -18.17
CA LEU A 637 13.18 -14.48 -18.87
C LEU A 637 11.99 -14.59 -17.90
N SER A 638 12.22 -15.13 -16.70
CA SER A 638 11.15 -15.23 -15.69
C SER A 638 10.67 -13.84 -15.27
N LEU A 639 11.59 -12.89 -15.07
CA LEU A 639 11.24 -11.51 -14.71
C LEU A 639 10.40 -10.84 -15.80
N SER A 640 10.81 -10.92 -17.07
CA SER A 640 10.07 -10.31 -18.17
C SER A 640 8.66 -10.88 -18.31
N ARG A 641 8.52 -12.21 -18.20
CA ARG A 641 7.22 -12.89 -18.25
C ARG A 641 6.33 -12.55 -17.06
N ARG A 642 6.88 -12.47 -15.85
CA ARG A 642 6.12 -12.06 -14.65
C ARG A 642 5.65 -10.62 -14.74
N LEU A 643 6.48 -9.70 -15.24
CA LEU A 643 6.08 -8.32 -15.53
C LEU A 643 4.98 -8.25 -16.59
N GLU A 644 5.06 -9.06 -17.65
CA GLU A 644 4.00 -9.16 -18.66
C GLU A 644 2.66 -9.57 -18.02
N VAL A 645 2.65 -10.58 -17.15
CA VAL A 645 1.43 -11.03 -16.44
C VAL A 645 0.84 -9.91 -15.57
N ILE A 646 1.70 -9.19 -14.84
CA ILE A 646 1.27 -8.08 -13.98
C ILE A 646 0.64 -6.96 -14.82
N GLN A 647 1.30 -6.55 -15.90
CA GLN A 647 0.89 -5.42 -16.74
C GLN A 647 -0.27 -5.75 -17.67
N SER A 648 -0.42 -7.01 -18.08
CA SER A 648 -1.40 -7.43 -19.09
C SER A 648 -2.73 -7.93 -18.52
N THR A 649 -2.89 -7.84 -17.20
CA THR A 649 -4.14 -8.24 -16.53
C THR A 649 -5.28 -7.31 -16.95
N PRO A 650 -6.39 -7.86 -17.48
CA PRO A 650 -7.44 -7.04 -18.05
C PRO A 650 -8.23 -6.30 -16.97
N SER A 651 -8.50 -5.01 -17.22
CA SER A 651 -9.31 -4.19 -16.32
C SER A 651 -10.81 -4.36 -16.58
N PRO A 652 -11.68 -4.12 -15.58
CA PRO A 652 -13.12 -4.07 -15.81
C PRO A 652 -13.53 -3.09 -16.93
N MET A 653 -12.79 -1.99 -17.10
CA MET A 653 -13.04 -1.01 -18.17
C MET A 653 -12.77 -1.57 -19.55
N GLN A 654 -11.73 -2.40 -19.74
CA GLN A 654 -11.45 -3.02 -21.04
C GLN A 654 -12.56 -3.98 -21.47
N LEU A 655 -13.16 -4.69 -20.51
CA LEU A 655 -14.34 -5.53 -20.77
C LEU A 655 -15.55 -4.70 -21.19
N VAL A 656 -15.79 -3.56 -20.50
CA VAL A 656 -16.86 -2.64 -20.88
C VAL A 656 -16.62 -2.06 -22.26
N ALA A 657 -15.40 -1.61 -22.57
CA ALA A 657 -15.04 -1.08 -23.87
C ALA A 657 -15.31 -2.10 -24.99
N TRP A 658 -14.84 -3.34 -24.84
CA TRP A 658 -15.10 -4.41 -25.80
C TRP A 658 -16.59 -4.80 -25.93
N LEU A 659 -17.38 -4.66 -24.86
CA LEU A 659 -18.83 -4.87 -24.94
C LEU A 659 -19.57 -3.76 -25.68
N MET A 660 -18.99 -2.56 -25.73
CA MET A 660 -19.60 -1.38 -26.37
C MET A 660 -19.08 -1.16 -27.80
N ASP A 661 -17.91 -1.70 -28.13
CA ASP A 661 -17.25 -1.58 -29.42
C ASP A 661 -17.46 -2.87 -30.24
N TYR A 662 -18.34 -2.78 -31.23
CA TYR A 662 -18.70 -3.89 -32.12
C TYR A 662 -17.70 -4.10 -33.26
N ASP A 663 -16.77 -3.17 -33.49
CA ASP A 663 -15.74 -3.31 -34.51
C ASP A 663 -14.58 -4.20 -34.01
N LEU A 664 -14.45 -4.37 -32.70
CA LEU A 664 -13.49 -5.32 -32.12
C LEU A 664 -13.95 -6.77 -32.30
N PRO A 665 -13.07 -7.68 -32.75
CA PRO A 665 -13.39 -9.10 -32.89
C PRO A 665 -13.87 -9.77 -31.58
N ASP A 666 -14.71 -10.80 -31.71
CA ASP A 666 -15.21 -11.60 -30.58
C ASP A 666 -14.06 -12.26 -29.78
N ASP A 667 -12.98 -12.62 -30.46
CA ASP A 667 -11.82 -13.31 -29.90
C ASP A 667 -10.74 -12.37 -29.35
N TYR A 668 -10.89 -11.04 -29.52
CA TYR A 668 -9.88 -10.05 -29.11
C TYR A 668 -9.51 -10.19 -27.62
N LEU A 669 -10.51 -10.21 -26.74
CA LEU A 669 -10.31 -10.38 -25.30
C LEU A 669 -10.03 -11.84 -24.89
N VAL A 670 -10.52 -12.80 -25.68
CA VAL A 670 -10.33 -14.23 -25.44
C VAL A 670 -8.87 -14.61 -25.66
N ASN A 671 -8.32 -14.31 -26.84
CA ASN A 671 -6.95 -14.66 -27.21
C ASN A 671 -5.94 -14.03 -26.25
N ARG A 672 -6.16 -12.77 -25.86
CA ARG A 672 -5.33 -12.10 -24.86
C ARG A 672 -5.35 -12.83 -23.52
N SER A 673 -6.52 -13.20 -23.01
CA SER A 673 -6.64 -13.88 -21.72
C SER A 673 -6.12 -15.32 -21.76
N LEU A 674 -6.30 -16.04 -22.86
CA LEU A 674 -5.76 -17.40 -23.05
C LEU A 674 -4.24 -17.38 -23.08
N ARG A 675 -3.63 -16.46 -23.83
CA ARG A 675 -2.17 -16.28 -23.84
C ARG A 675 -1.62 -15.98 -22.45
N GLN A 676 -2.29 -15.14 -21.67
CA GLN A 676 -1.87 -14.86 -20.30
C GLN A 676 -2.00 -16.07 -19.38
N LEU A 677 -3.04 -16.91 -19.55
CA LEU A 677 -3.15 -18.16 -18.79
C LEU A 677 -2.04 -19.16 -19.15
N GLU A 678 -1.67 -19.27 -20.43
CA GLU A 678 -0.52 -20.07 -20.86
C GLU A 678 0.76 -19.57 -20.19
N LEU A 679 0.99 -18.25 -20.21
CA LEU A 679 2.16 -17.65 -19.58
C LEU A 679 2.19 -17.86 -18.05
N ILE A 680 1.04 -17.76 -17.39
CA ILE A 680 0.88 -18.06 -15.96
C ILE A 680 1.25 -19.50 -15.66
N GLN A 681 0.82 -20.47 -16.47
CA GLN A 681 1.18 -21.88 -16.32
C GLN A 681 2.67 -22.11 -16.61
N GLU A 682 3.20 -21.46 -17.64
CA GLU A 682 4.63 -21.51 -17.99
C GLU A 682 5.52 -20.92 -16.91
N GLU A 683 5.04 -19.97 -16.09
CA GLU A 683 5.79 -19.39 -14.96
C GLU A 683 5.41 -19.96 -13.59
N GLY A 684 4.43 -20.87 -13.51
CA GLY A 684 3.99 -21.45 -12.24
C GLY A 684 3.31 -20.44 -11.31
N LEU A 685 2.47 -19.56 -11.86
CA LEU A 685 1.80 -18.46 -11.16
C LEU A 685 0.34 -18.78 -10.81
N GLU A 686 -0.05 -20.05 -10.79
CA GLU A 686 -1.45 -20.47 -10.62
C GLU A 686 -2.01 -20.11 -9.23
N THR A 687 -1.15 -19.89 -8.24
CA THR A 687 -1.50 -19.42 -6.89
C THR A 687 -1.79 -17.91 -6.83
N THR A 688 -1.44 -17.14 -7.87
CA THR A 688 -1.55 -15.67 -7.86
C THR A 688 -2.97 -15.17 -8.15
N LYS A 689 -3.26 -13.94 -7.72
CA LYS A 689 -4.55 -13.29 -8.00
C LYS A 689 -4.81 -13.11 -9.50
N PHE A 690 -3.75 -13.06 -10.31
CA PHE A 690 -3.84 -12.88 -11.76
C PHE A 690 -4.46 -14.08 -12.46
N HIS A 691 -4.09 -15.31 -12.05
CA HIS A 691 -4.71 -16.53 -12.56
C HIS A 691 -6.23 -16.51 -12.34
N VAL A 692 -6.65 -16.24 -11.10
CA VAL A 692 -8.07 -16.16 -10.71
C VAL A 692 -8.81 -15.07 -11.50
N ARG A 693 -8.18 -13.90 -11.70
CA ARG A 693 -8.75 -12.81 -12.51
C ARG A 693 -8.99 -13.22 -13.95
N HIS A 694 -8.03 -13.86 -14.61
CA HIS A 694 -8.18 -14.33 -15.99
C HIS A 694 -9.24 -15.42 -16.15
N LEU A 695 -9.35 -16.35 -15.19
CA LEU A 695 -10.43 -17.35 -15.18
C LEU A 695 -11.80 -16.69 -15.07
N ARG A 696 -11.97 -15.74 -14.14
CA ARG A 696 -13.20 -14.96 -14.01
C ARG A 696 -13.50 -14.17 -15.28
N PHE A 697 -12.48 -13.56 -15.87
CA PHE A 697 -12.63 -12.76 -17.07
C PHE A 697 -13.12 -13.60 -18.25
N LEU A 698 -12.50 -14.75 -18.51
CA LEU A 698 -12.94 -15.68 -19.55
C LEU A 698 -14.34 -16.22 -19.29
N PHE A 699 -14.68 -16.53 -18.05
CA PHE A 699 -16.07 -16.86 -17.68
C PHE A 699 -17.05 -15.79 -18.17
N VAL A 700 -16.77 -14.51 -17.90
CA VAL A 700 -17.64 -13.38 -18.27
C VAL A 700 -17.65 -13.13 -19.79
N VAL A 701 -16.51 -13.22 -20.47
CA VAL A 701 -16.42 -13.02 -21.92
C VAL A 701 -17.18 -14.12 -22.66
N TYR A 702 -16.99 -15.39 -22.31
CA TYR A 702 -17.76 -16.49 -22.92
C TYR A 702 -19.25 -16.42 -22.59
N CYS A 703 -19.60 -15.91 -21.40
CA CYS A 703 -20.99 -15.62 -21.04
C CYS A 703 -21.61 -14.56 -21.98
N ALA A 704 -20.88 -13.48 -22.27
CA ALA A 704 -21.32 -12.43 -23.19
C ALA A 704 -21.40 -12.89 -24.67
N LEU A 705 -20.55 -13.84 -25.08
CA LEU A 705 -20.56 -14.46 -26.41
C LEU A 705 -21.66 -15.53 -26.56
N GLY A 706 -22.34 -15.93 -25.47
CA GLY A 706 -23.35 -16.99 -25.49
C GLY A 706 -22.78 -18.42 -25.51
N ASP A 707 -21.48 -18.61 -25.31
CA ASP A 707 -20.84 -19.92 -25.18
C ASP A 707 -20.88 -20.41 -23.72
N ALA A 708 -22.04 -20.94 -23.31
CA ALA A 708 -22.16 -21.38 -21.91
C ALA A 708 -21.38 -22.68 -21.62
N LYS A 709 -20.93 -23.46 -22.61
CA LYS A 709 -20.07 -24.63 -22.36
C LYS A 709 -18.72 -24.17 -21.83
N ARG A 710 -18.07 -23.22 -22.52
CA ARG A 710 -16.78 -22.67 -22.06
C ARG A 710 -16.96 -21.79 -20.84
N SER A 711 -18.02 -20.97 -20.78
CA SER A 711 -18.30 -20.12 -19.61
C SER A 711 -18.42 -20.96 -18.33
N LEU A 712 -19.21 -22.04 -18.33
CA LEU A 712 -19.33 -22.93 -17.18
C LEU A 712 -18.01 -23.62 -16.81
N ALA A 713 -17.19 -23.98 -17.79
CA ALA A 713 -15.87 -24.58 -17.53
C ALA A 713 -14.93 -23.60 -16.81
N TYR A 714 -14.88 -22.34 -17.22
CA TYR A 714 -14.08 -21.31 -16.54
C TYR A 714 -14.66 -20.90 -15.19
N LEU A 715 -15.99 -20.91 -15.04
CA LEU A 715 -16.63 -20.67 -13.75
C LEU A 715 -16.30 -21.75 -12.73
N ASP A 716 -16.34 -23.04 -13.12
CA ASP A 716 -15.97 -24.16 -12.24
C ASP A 716 -14.51 -24.02 -11.78
N LYS A 717 -13.59 -23.70 -12.70
CA LYS A 717 -12.18 -23.43 -12.37
C LYS A 717 -12.03 -22.25 -11.40
N TYR A 718 -12.71 -21.14 -11.67
CA TYR A 718 -12.71 -19.95 -10.82
C TYR A 718 -13.22 -20.25 -9.41
N GLU A 719 -14.37 -20.91 -9.28
CA GLU A 719 -14.97 -21.24 -7.99
C GLU A 719 -14.11 -22.19 -7.16
N ARG A 720 -13.53 -23.22 -7.80
CA ARG A 720 -12.59 -24.14 -7.14
C ARG A 720 -11.41 -23.39 -6.50
N LEU A 721 -10.83 -22.42 -7.22
CA LEU A 721 -9.72 -21.63 -6.70
C LEU A 721 -10.16 -20.58 -5.68
N GLU A 722 -11.33 -19.96 -5.81
CA GLU A 722 -11.83 -19.01 -4.81
C GLU A 722 -12.10 -19.73 -3.48
N ILE A 723 -12.68 -20.93 -3.51
CA ILE A 723 -12.84 -21.77 -2.31
C ILE A 723 -11.46 -22.10 -1.74
N ALA A 724 -10.53 -22.56 -2.58
CA ALA A 724 -9.18 -22.91 -2.14
C ALA A 724 -8.38 -21.73 -1.56
N ARG A 725 -8.69 -20.47 -1.92
CA ARG A 725 -7.97 -19.27 -1.47
C ARG A 725 -8.64 -18.49 -0.34
N LYS A 726 -9.97 -18.57 -0.25
CA LYS A 726 -10.78 -17.74 0.67
C LYS A 726 -11.71 -18.56 1.55
N GLY A 727 -11.72 -19.89 1.41
CA GLY A 727 -12.64 -20.79 2.09
C GLY A 727 -14.10 -20.65 1.63
N LYS A 728 -14.40 -19.83 0.60
CA LYS A 728 -15.77 -19.54 0.16
C LYS A 728 -15.86 -19.34 -1.35
N ARG A 729 -17.08 -19.53 -1.87
CA ARG A 729 -17.39 -19.30 -3.29
C ARG A 729 -17.25 -17.84 -3.68
N GLY A 730 -16.84 -17.61 -4.93
CA GLY A 730 -16.76 -16.28 -5.51
C GLY A 730 -18.14 -15.71 -5.85
N PHE A 731 -19.06 -16.57 -6.31
CA PHE A 731 -20.45 -16.23 -6.58
C PHE A 731 -21.42 -17.02 -5.68
N PRO A 732 -22.46 -16.36 -5.11
CA PRO A 732 -23.52 -17.06 -4.40
C PRO A 732 -24.45 -17.79 -5.39
N GLY A 733 -24.68 -19.09 -5.17
CA GLY A 733 -25.66 -19.88 -5.91
C GLY A 733 -25.09 -20.91 -6.89
N SER A 734 -25.94 -21.41 -7.79
CA SER A 734 -25.55 -22.40 -8.80
C SER A 734 -24.88 -21.74 -10.01
N PRO A 735 -23.94 -22.41 -10.70
CA PRO A 735 -23.30 -21.87 -11.91
C PRO A 735 -24.29 -21.37 -12.98
N VAL A 736 -25.40 -22.09 -13.15
CA VAL A 736 -26.45 -21.76 -14.13
C VAL A 736 -27.21 -20.49 -13.72
N SER A 737 -27.58 -20.36 -12.43
CA SER A 737 -28.25 -19.16 -11.94
C SER A 737 -27.35 -17.92 -12.02
N VAL A 738 -26.03 -18.08 -11.82
CA VAL A 738 -25.06 -16.98 -11.95
C VAL A 738 -25.01 -16.46 -13.39
N ILE A 739 -25.03 -17.36 -14.38
CA ILE A 739 -25.06 -16.98 -15.80
C ILE A 739 -26.36 -16.26 -16.14
N LEU A 740 -27.52 -16.85 -15.81
CA LEU A 740 -28.83 -16.30 -16.17
C LEU A 740 -29.13 -14.94 -15.54
N ASN A 741 -28.58 -14.69 -14.35
CA ASN A 741 -28.75 -13.44 -13.62
C ASN A 741 -27.64 -12.42 -13.89
N SER A 742 -26.62 -12.76 -14.71
CA SER A 742 -25.53 -11.83 -15.02
C SER A 742 -26.03 -10.70 -15.93
N PRO A 743 -25.86 -9.41 -15.54
CA PRO A 743 -26.24 -8.26 -16.36
C PRO A 743 -25.55 -8.22 -17.74
N MET A 744 -24.47 -8.99 -17.87
CA MET A 744 -23.57 -9.05 -19.02
C MET A 744 -23.95 -10.14 -20.01
N TRP A 745 -24.73 -11.15 -19.57
CA TRP A 745 -25.12 -12.34 -20.34
C TRP A 745 -25.76 -12.02 -21.69
N ASN A 746 -26.18 -10.78 -21.87
CA ASN A 746 -27.06 -10.37 -22.92
C ASN A 746 -26.60 -9.13 -23.69
N ARG A 747 -25.44 -8.51 -23.42
CA ARG A 747 -25.14 -7.22 -24.07
C ARG A 747 -24.68 -7.30 -25.53
N ARG A 748 -23.84 -8.26 -25.91
CA ARG A 748 -23.29 -8.34 -27.28
C ARG A 748 -24.25 -9.03 -28.29
N ASN A 749 -25.04 -10.01 -27.83
CA ASN A 749 -26.04 -10.69 -28.67
C ASN A 749 -27.40 -9.96 -28.78
N ILE A 750 -27.76 -9.05 -27.86
CA ILE A 750 -29.09 -8.40 -27.85
C ILE A 750 -29.35 -7.46 -29.03
N LEU A 751 -28.34 -7.00 -29.75
CA LEU A 751 -28.56 -6.21 -30.97
C LEU A 751 -28.93 -7.08 -32.19
N LYS A 752 -29.02 -8.41 -32.05
CA LYS A 752 -29.55 -9.32 -33.08
C LYS A 752 -30.86 -9.99 -32.60
N SER A 753 -31.96 -9.24 -32.66
CA SER A 753 -33.36 -9.72 -32.57
C SER A 753 -33.89 -10.29 -31.23
N SER A 754 -35.20 -10.15 -31.02
CA SER A 754 -35.94 -10.54 -29.81
C SER A 754 -36.44 -12.01 -29.80
N MET A 755 -36.51 -12.66 -30.96
CA MET A 755 -37.07 -14.03 -31.11
C MET A 755 -36.08 -15.12 -30.67
N GLU A 756 -34.78 -14.91 -30.87
CA GLU A 756 -33.73 -15.83 -30.44
C GLU A 756 -33.64 -15.96 -28.91
N ARG A 757 -34.11 -14.93 -28.18
CA ARG A 757 -34.07 -14.85 -26.71
C ARG A 757 -34.88 -15.95 -26.01
N LEU A 758 -36.01 -16.38 -26.60
CA LEU A 758 -36.88 -17.44 -26.07
C LEU A 758 -36.34 -18.83 -26.44
N GLN A 759 -35.94 -19.02 -27.70
CA GLN A 759 -35.40 -20.30 -28.18
C GLN A 759 -34.07 -20.68 -27.52
N LEU A 760 -33.19 -19.71 -27.26
CA LEU A 760 -31.92 -19.96 -26.56
C LEU A 760 -32.11 -20.28 -25.07
N LYS A 761 -33.06 -19.62 -24.39
CA LYS A 761 -33.43 -19.97 -22.99
C LYS A 761 -33.88 -21.43 -22.87
N GLU A 762 -34.72 -21.88 -23.80
CA GLU A 762 -35.20 -23.26 -23.87
C GLU A 762 -34.09 -24.25 -24.26
N HIS A 763 -33.21 -23.88 -25.19
CA HIS A 763 -32.07 -24.70 -25.60
C HIS A 763 -31.07 -24.93 -24.44
N TRP A 764 -30.77 -23.90 -23.64
CA TRP A 764 -29.87 -24.01 -22.49
C TRP A 764 -30.48 -24.78 -21.32
N ALA A 765 -31.79 -24.63 -21.06
CA ALA A 765 -32.51 -25.48 -20.12
C ALA A 765 -32.46 -26.97 -20.54
N SER A 766 -32.53 -27.23 -21.85
CA SER A 766 -32.41 -28.57 -22.44
C SER A 766 -31.00 -29.15 -22.35
N LEU A 767 -29.94 -28.38 -22.70
CA LEU A 767 -28.53 -28.81 -22.59
C LEU A 767 -28.18 -29.16 -21.14
N ALA A 768 -28.61 -28.35 -20.17
CA ALA A 768 -28.39 -28.60 -18.75
C ALA A 768 -28.99 -29.95 -18.29
N SER A 769 -30.16 -30.34 -18.81
CA SER A 769 -30.77 -31.64 -18.52
C SER A 769 -29.97 -32.84 -19.06
N LYS A 770 -29.20 -32.64 -20.13
CA LYS A 770 -28.39 -33.69 -20.78
C LYS A 770 -27.02 -33.85 -20.14
N THR A 771 -26.35 -32.75 -19.76
CA THR A 771 -25.03 -32.81 -19.11
C THR A 771 -25.09 -33.24 -17.64
N PHE A 772 -26.20 -32.99 -16.93
CA PHE A 772 -26.37 -33.47 -15.55
C PHE A 772 -26.67 -34.97 -15.46
N LYS A 773 -27.34 -35.56 -16.47
CA LYS A 773 -27.58 -37.01 -16.52
C LYS A 773 -26.32 -37.84 -16.80
N SER A 774 -25.23 -37.24 -17.29
CA SER A 774 -23.98 -37.97 -17.55
C SER A 774 -23.00 -38.02 -16.36
N LYS A 775 -23.25 -37.29 -15.27
CA LYS A 775 -22.43 -37.35 -14.03
C LYS A 775 -23.09 -38.07 -12.86
N SER A 776 -24.35 -38.53 -12.99
CA SER A 776 -25.05 -39.29 -11.95
C SER A 776 -25.05 -40.82 -12.16
N ARG A 777 -24.18 -41.36 -13.02
CA ARG A 777 -24.15 -42.82 -13.33
C ARG A 777 -22.99 -43.61 -12.72
N ASN A 778 -22.09 -42.99 -11.94
CA ASN A 778 -20.99 -43.68 -11.24
C ASN A 778 -21.02 -43.54 -9.71
N HIS A 779 -22.21 -43.53 -9.10
CA HIS A 779 -22.38 -43.92 -7.70
C HIS A 779 -23.69 -44.69 -7.54
N LYS A 780 -23.57 -46.01 -7.67
CA LYS A 780 -24.31 -46.98 -6.88
C LYS A 780 -23.28 -47.86 -6.19
#